data_AF-A0AAN7JWG7-F1
#
_entry.id   AF-A0AAN7JWG7-F1
#
_cell.length_a   1.000
_cell.length_b   1.000
_cell.length_c   1.000
_cell.angle_alpha   90.00
_cell.angle_beta   90.00
_cell.angle_gamma   90.00
#
_symmetry.space_group_name_H-M   'P 1'
#
loop_
_entity.id
_entity.type
_entity.pdbx_description
1 polymer ?
#
loop_
_entity_poly.entity_id
_entity_poly.type
_entity_poly.pdbx_seq_one_letter_code
_entity_poly.pdbx_strand_id
1 'polypeptide(L)'
;MAREKTLFFQIFFSYHVTDPRYLVSFLMLQIGYEFDFKREADAMERIGYFLKDNNKRSPVLVPRVRGDIVTRRVLVMEYMDGIPIMNLGDEIAKRGINPRGKIAAAAKQNILGSLTMAYGQMILKSGFFHADPHPGNILVCKGSEVALLDYGQVKDLPDALRLGYANLILAIADKDPKRASESFRELGIDTLSHCENEEQEMFRLAETMFDTKLPPGVTMLQPFSEESSIKKIAVQSFPEELFSVLRTVHLLRGLSVGLGINYSCAEQWRPFAEEALYSAGRLKEEGDSFREIRKSTAVNLGAGNRDNKMDMSYDVPDGVDVRGRYDPEFEGILTRDALQFVADLQRGFRNHVKYAMDCRREAKTRYNDGASPRFDPATLFIRESEWSCAAVPPAVADRRVEITGPVERKMIINALNSGAKVFMADFEDALSPSWENLMRGQMNLKDAVGGTITFDDRARNRVYKLNEDKDKDKVAKLFVRPRGWHLPESHVFIDGEPATGCLVDFGLYFFHNYATFRETQGAGFGPFFYLPKMEHSREAKIWNRVFEWAEKRVGIDEGTIRATVLIETLPAVFQMDEILYELRDHSVGLNCGRWDYIFSYVKTFQNHPDRILPDRGLVGMNQQFMKSYSDLLIRTCHRRGVHAMGGMAAQIPIKDDPEANKAALGLVRKDKLREAKAGHDGTWAAHPGLIPACNEIFTAHMGEAPNQIQSATREEAASLTVEDLLQRPSGVRTMEGLRLNTRVGIQYLAAWLTGTGSVPLYNLMEDAATAEISRVQNWQWLRYGVELDGTGVRVNADLFRGVVEEEMARIEREVGKERFRKGMYGEARKIFTRQCTARSLDDFMTLDAYNSIVVHYPRDATSPKL
;
A
#
# COMPACT_ATOMS: atom_id res chain seq x y z
N MET A 1 -18.76 35.45 13.86
CA MET A 1 -17.69 35.02 12.94
C MET A 1 -16.28 35.42 13.37
N ALA A 2 -15.87 36.71 13.38
CA ALA A 2 -14.48 37.08 13.76
C ALA A 2 -14.08 36.66 15.19
N ARG A 3 -15.06 36.50 16.11
CA ARG A 3 -14.86 36.18 17.53
C ARG A 3 -14.92 34.69 17.88
N GLU A 4 -15.59 33.86 17.07
CA GLU A 4 -15.54 32.39 17.20
C GLU A 4 -14.28 31.82 16.55
N LYS A 5 -13.79 32.46 15.49
CA LYS A 5 -12.43 32.24 14.99
C LYS A 5 -11.42 32.45 16.13
N THR A 6 -11.66 33.37 17.06
CA THR A 6 -10.80 33.58 18.24
C THR A 6 -10.82 32.40 19.21
N LEU A 7 -11.98 31.79 19.50
CA LEU A 7 -12.05 30.59 20.36
C LEU A 7 -11.37 29.37 19.72
N PHE A 8 -11.57 29.16 18.41
CA PHE A 8 -10.87 28.11 17.65
C PHE A 8 -9.36 28.37 17.62
N PHE A 9 -8.92 29.58 17.28
CA PHE A 9 -7.51 29.96 17.34
C PHE A 9 -6.96 29.86 18.77
N GLN A 10 -7.76 30.11 19.81
CA GLN A 10 -7.32 30.04 21.20
C GLN A 10 -7.17 28.60 21.71
N ILE A 11 -8.09 27.70 21.34
CA ILE A 11 -7.95 26.25 21.55
C ILE A 11 -6.71 25.78 20.77
N PHE A 12 -6.64 26.03 19.48
CA PHE A 12 -5.54 25.64 18.61
C PHE A 12 -4.16 26.16 19.08
N PHE A 13 -4.06 27.43 19.51
CA PHE A 13 -2.82 28.01 20.04
C PHE A 13 -2.49 27.54 21.47
N SER A 14 -3.49 27.22 22.29
CA SER A 14 -3.24 26.69 23.64
C SER A 14 -2.77 25.23 23.60
N TYR A 15 -3.08 24.48 22.53
CA TYR A 15 -2.75 23.06 22.41
C TYR A 15 -1.52 22.75 21.54
N HIS A 16 -1.12 23.62 20.60
CA HIS A 16 -0.05 23.31 19.62
C HIS A 16 1.11 24.31 19.55
N VAL A 17 1.17 25.34 20.40
CA VAL A 17 2.37 26.19 20.50
C VAL A 17 3.41 25.54 21.41
N THR A 18 4.04 24.51 20.89
CA THR A 18 5.44 24.19 21.24
C THR A 18 6.32 23.99 20.00
N ASP A 19 5.78 23.81 18.78
CA ASP A 19 6.61 23.74 17.56
C ASP A 19 6.00 24.47 16.34
N PRO A 20 6.50 25.67 15.98
CA PRO A 20 6.12 26.40 14.77
C PRO A 20 6.34 25.63 13.47
N ARG A 21 7.23 24.62 13.45
CA ARG A 21 7.52 23.81 12.26
C ARG A 21 6.34 22.90 11.88
N TYR A 22 5.57 22.45 12.87
CA TYR A 22 4.37 21.65 12.62
C TYR A 22 3.30 22.48 11.92
N LEU A 23 3.07 23.72 12.39
CA LEU A 23 2.12 24.65 11.76
C LEU A 23 2.48 24.93 10.29
N VAL A 24 3.77 25.17 10.01
CA VAL A 24 4.26 25.40 8.65
C VAL A 24 4.09 24.14 7.77
N SER A 25 4.40 22.95 8.31
CA SER A 25 4.28 21.69 7.58
C SER A 25 2.81 21.36 7.26
N PHE A 26 1.92 21.57 8.24
CA PHE A 26 0.47 21.40 8.08
C PHE A 26 -0.09 22.39 7.05
N LEU A 27 0.28 23.66 7.12
CA LEU A 27 -0.12 24.68 6.14
C LEU A 27 0.40 24.34 4.73
N MET A 28 1.65 23.88 4.59
CA MET A 28 2.20 23.47 3.29
C MET A 28 1.42 22.29 2.67
N LEU A 29 1.06 21.29 3.48
CA LEU A 29 0.22 20.16 3.07
C LEU A 29 -1.17 20.62 2.65
N GLN A 30 -1.82 21.45 3.47
CA GLN A 30 -3.17 21.92 3.22
C GLN A 30 -3.24 22.84 1.99
N ILE A 31 -2.27 23.73 1.80
CA ILE A 31 -2.12 24.57 0.61
C ILE A 31 -2.00 23.71 -0.64
N GLY A 32 -1.17 22.66 -0.61
CA GLY A 32 -1.04 21.73 -1.74
C GLY A 32 -2.34 21.03 -2.12
N TYR A 33 -3.22 20.79 -1.14
CA TYR A 33 -4.52 20.15 -1.34
C TYR A 33 -5.59 21.13 -1.82
N GLU A 34 -5.58 22.37 -1.33
CA GLU A 34 -6.50 23.43 -1.77
C GLU A 34 -6.27 23.86 -3.23
N PHE A 35 -5.07 23.65 -3.78
CA PHE A 35 -4.74 23.97 -5.18
C PHE A 35 -4.92 22.81 -6.18
N ASP A 36 -5.60 21.73 -5.77
CA ASP A 36 -5.91 20.62 -6.66
C ASP A 36 -7.43 20.43 -6.85
N PHE A 37 -7.99 21.14 -7.82
CA PHE A 37 -9.42 21.10 -8.09
C PHE A 37 -9.94 19.74 -8.60
N LYS A 38 -9.07 18.80 -8.98
CA LYS A 38 -9.51 17.42 -9.25
C LYS A 38 -9.93 16.72 -7.95
N ARG A 39 -9.19 16.94 -6.88
CA ARG A 39 -9.52 16.35 -5.57
C ARG A 39 -10.80 16.94 -5.00
N GLU A 40 -10.98 18.25 -5.15
CA GLU A 40 -12.23 18.91 -4.76
C GLU A 40 -13.42 18.33 -5.54
N ALA A 41 -13.27 18.14 -6.86
CA ALA A 41 -14.27 17.49 -7.70
C ALA A 41 -14.60 16.06 -7.23
N ASP A 42 -13.59 15.22 -7.01
CA ASP A 42 -13.78 13.84 -6.55
C ASP A 42 -14.49 13.79 -5.19
N ALA A 43 -14.13 14.70 -4.28
CA ALA A 43 -14.75 14.82 -2.96
C ALA A 43 -16.23 15.24 -3.05
N MET A 44 -16.52 16.21 -3.93
CA MET A 44 -17.88 16.68 -4.22
C MET A 44 -18.75 15.56 -4.79
N GLU A 45 -18.23 14.78 -5.74
CA GLU A 45 -18.94 13.61 -6.27
C GLU A 45 -19.16 12.55 -5.19
N ARG A 46 -18.13 12.17 -4.43
CA ARG A 46 -18.24 11.16 -3.35
C ARG A 46 -19.30 11.54 -2.32
N ILE A 47 -19.29 12.77 -1.82
CA ILE A 47 -20.29 13.24 -0.85
C ILE A 47 -21.67 13.35 -1.50
N GLY A 48 -21.76 13.87 -2.72
CA GLY A 48 -23.01 13.99 -3.47
C GLY A 48 -23.70 12.64 -3.69
N TYR A 49 -22.94 11.62 -4.13
CA TYR A 49 -23.46 10.26 -4.28
C TYR A 49 -23.86 9.65 -2.95
N PHE A 50 -23.02 9.77 -1.91
CA PHE A 50 -23.32 9.22 -0.59
C PHE A 50 -24.63 9.78 0.00
N LEU A 51 -24.81 11.10 -0.02
CA LEU A 51 -26.03 11.75 0.50
C LEU A 51 -27.26 11.41 -0.34
N LYS A 52 -27.10 11.21 -1.64
CA LYS A 52 -28.20 10.79 -2.53
C LYS A 52 -28.62 9.34 -2.27
N ASP A 53 -27.68 8.41 -2.14
CA ASP A 53 -27.99 6.99 -1.96
C ASP A 53 -28.58 6.68 -0.58
N ASN A 54 -28.23 7.46 0.44
CA ASN A 54 -28.71 7.26 1.80
C ASN A 54 -30.03 7.97 2.12
N ASN A 55 -30.61 8.71 1.16
CA ASN A 55 -31.82 9.49 1.41
C ASN A 55 -32.78 9.45 0.22
N LYS A 56 -34.09 9.38 0.49
CA LYS A 56 -35.12 9.55 -0.54
C LYS A 56 -35.02 10.91 -1.24
N ARG A 57 -34.61 11.94 -0.49
CA ARG A 57 -34.25 13.27 -0.97
C ARG A 57 -33.02 13.72 -0.21
N SER A 58 -31.97 14.12 -0.94
CA SER A 58 -30.73 14.59 -0.32
C SER A 58 -31.00 15.75 0.64
N PRO A 59 -30.44 15.75 1.87
CA PRO A 59 -30.66 16.83 2.84
C PRO A 59 -30.08 18.17 2.39
N VAL A 60 -29.04 18.13 1.56
CA VAL A 60 -28.41 19.29 0.92
C VAL A 60 -28.14 19.02 -0.56
N LEU A 61 -28.09 20.08 -1.36
CA LEU A 61 -27.70 20.03 -2.76
C LEU A 61 -26.17 20.11 -2.85
N VAL A 62 -25.59 19.22 -3.64
CA VAL A 62 -24.15 19.19 -3.97
C VAL A 62 -24.02 19.46 -5.47
N PRO A 63 -23.20 20.43 -5.91
CA PRO A 63 -23.06 20.73 -7.33
C PRO A 63 -22.60 19.51 -8.12
N ARG A 64 -23.19 19.26 -9.30
CA ARG A 64 -22.68 18.21 -10.19
C ARG A 64 -21.40 18.67 -10.86
N VAL A 65 -20.38 17.83 -10.79
CA VAL A 65 -19.09 18.09 -11.41
C VAL A 65 -19.14 17.75 -12.90
N ARG A 66 -18.46 18.56 -13.73
CA ARG A 66 -18.20 18.26 -15.15
C ARG A 66 -16.81 17.68 -15.32
N GLY A 67 -16.65 16.43 -14.89
CA GLY A 67 -15.36 15.75 -14.80
C GLY A 67 -14.58 15.66 -16.13
N ASP A 68 -15.26 15.80 -17.26
CA ASP A 68 -14.66 15.84 -18.60
C ASP A 68 -13.75 17.06 -18.84
N ILE A 69 -13.93 18.14 -18.09
CA ILE A 69 -13.22 19.41 -18.27
C ILE A 69 -12.59 19.96 -16.98
N VAL A 70 -12.69 19.24 -15.86
CA VAL A 70 -11.97 19.58 -14.62
C VAL A 70 -10.48 19.30 -14.77
N THR A 71 -9.66 20.26 -14.38
CA THR A 71 -8.19 20.14 -14.30
C THR A 71 -7.71 20.50 -12.90
N ARG A 72 -6.42 20.32 -12.59
CA ARG A 72 -5.88 20.74 -11.28
C ARG A 72 -6.08 22.24 -11.01
N ARG A 73 -6.19 23.06 -12.06
CA ARG A 73 -6.26 24.54 -11.98
C ARG A 73 -7.63 25.12 -12.29
N VAL A 74 -8.57 24.31 -12.75
CA VAL A 74 -9.92 24.76 -13.11
C VAL A 74 -10.93 23.71 -12.64
N LEU A 75 -11.78 24.11 -11.69
CA LEU A 75 -12.99 23.36 -11.31
C LEU A 75 -14.16 23.80 -12.20
N VAL A 76 -14.86 22.85 -12.78
CA VAL A 76 -16.11 23.10 -13.52
C VAL A 76 -17.22 22.26 -12.92
N MET A 77 -18.25 22.94 -12.43
CA MET A 77 -19.38 22.34 -11.73
C MET A 77 -20.69 23.05 -12.08
N GLU A 78 -21.80 22.44 -11.69
CA GLU A 78 -23.14 23.02 -11.79
C GLU A 78 -23.24 24.35 -11.05
N TYR A 79 -23.82 25.35 -11.71
CA TYR A 79 -24.10 26.64 -11.08
C TYR A 79 -25.30 26.50 -10.13
N MET A 80 -25.10 26.84 -8.86
CA MET A 80 -26.14 26.80 -7.84
C MET A 80 -26.83 28.16 -7.71
N ASP A 81 -28.09 28.25 -8.14
CA ASP A 81 -28.93 29.44 -8.00
C ASP A 81 -29.46 29.56 -6.56
N GLY A 82 -28.84 30.43 -5.76
CA GLY A 82 -29.21 30.62 -4.35
C GLY A 82 -28.61 31.88 -3.74
N ILE A 83 -29.11 32.25 -2.57
CA ILE A 83 -28.60 33.38 -1.77
C ILE A 83 -27.61 32.87 -0.72
N PRO A 84 -26.47 33.55 -0.47
CA PRO A 84 -25.62 33.21 0.65
C PRO A 84 -26.39 33.24 1.98
N ILE A 85 -26.21 32.24 2.85
CA ILE A 85 -26.95 32.13 4.12
C ILE A 85 -26.80 33.37 5.02
N MET A 86 -25.67 34.09 4.91
CA MET A 86 -25.42 35.34 5.62
C MET A 86 -26.43 36.46 5.25
N ASN A 87 -26.95 36.43 4.03
CA ASN A 87 -27.90 37.42 3.50
C ASN A 87 -29.36 36.98 3.69
N LEU A 88 -29.61 35.85 4.35
CA LEU A 88 -30.95 35.28 4.50
C LEU A 88 -31.91 36.23 5.23
N GLY A 89 -31.42 36.97 6.23
CA GLY A 89 -32.23 37.94 6.97
C GLY A 89 -32.77 39.07 6.08
N ASP A 90 -31.91 39.63 5.23
CA ASP A 90 -32.27 40.71 4.30
C ASP A 90 -33.24 40.22 3.23
N GLU A 91 -33.06 39.00 2.74
CA GLU A 91 -33.95 38.42 1.73
C GLU A 91 -35.34 38.09 2.32
N ILE A 92 -35.40 37.57 3.55
CA ILE A 92 -36.67 37.37 4.26
C ILE A 92 -37.42 38.72 4.39
N ALA A 93 -36.71 39.79 4.75
CA ALA A 93 -37.31 41.12 4.85
C ALA A 93 -37.78 41.67 3.50
N LYS A 94 -36.98 41.52 2.43
CA LYS A 94 -37.36 41.92 1.06
C LYS A 94 -38.60 41.22 0.54
N ARG A 95 -38.81 39.96 0.92
CA ARG A 95 -40.00 39.17 0.54
C ARG A 95 -41.23 39.49 1.39
N GLY A 96 -41.17 40.49 2.27
CA GLY A 96 -42.27 40.88 3.15
C GLY A 96 -42.58 39.87 4.25
N ILE A 97 -41.67 38.91 4.50
CA ILE A 97 -41.84 37.90 5.55
C ILE A 97 -41.34 38.53 6.86
N ASN A 98 -42.17 38.55 7.90
CA ASN A 98 -41.75 39.00 9.22
C ASN A 98 -40.61 38.09 9.73
N PRO A 99 -39.39 38.62 9.99
CA PRO A 99 -38.25 37.83 10.44
C PRO A 99 -38.44 37.13 11.79
N ARG A 100 -39.40 37.61 12.60
CA ARG A 100 -39.82 37.02 13.88
C ARG A 100 -41.14 36.25 13.78
N GLY A 101 -41.71 36.13 12.58
CA GLY A 101 -42.93 35.40 12.32
C GLY A 101 -42.71 33.88 12.23
N LYS A 102 -43.78 33.11 12.40
CA LYS A 102 -43.77 31.64 12.38
C LYS A 102 -43.17 31.06 11.08
N ILE A 103 -43.38 31.71 9.95
CA ILE A 103 -42.88 31.28 8.63
C ILE A 103 -41.34 31.40 8.56
N ALA A 104 -40.78 32.51 9.03
CA ALA A 104 -39.33 32.70 9.08
C ALA A 104 -38.67 31.72 10.06
N ALA A 105 -39.30 31.48 11.21
CA ALA A 105 -38.83 30.50 12.19
C ALA A 105 -38.79 29.07 11.59
N ALA A 106 -39.85 28.64 10.92
CA ALA A 106 -39.91 27.33 10.27
C ALA A 106 -38.87 27.18 9.15
N ALA A 107 -38.68 28.21 8.31
CA ALA A 107 -37.67 28.18 7.24
C ALA A 107 -36.24 28.06 7.80
N LYS A 108 -35.92 28.83 8.84
CA LYS A 108 -34.61 28.75 9.51
C LYS A 108 -34.38 27.38 10.15
N GLN A 109 -35.42 26.80 10.75
CA GLN A 109 -35.36 25.48 11.36
C GLN A 109 -35.15 24.38 10.32
N ASN A 110 -35.80 24.47 9.16
CA ASN A 110 -35.59 23.53 8.05
C ASN A 110 -34.16 23.61 7.50
N ILE A 111 -33.63 24.82 7.30
CA ILE A 111 -32.25 25.03 6.82
C ILE A 111 -31.24 24.40 7.78
N LEU A 112 -31.38 24.69 9.09
CA LEU A 112 -30.49 24.14 10.10
C LEU A 112 -30.63 22.61 10.21
N GLY A 113 -31.86 22.10 10.20
CA GLY A 113 -32.12 20.66 10.22
C GLY A 113 -31.51 19.92 9.04
N SER A 114 -31.63 20.46 7.82
CA SER A 114 -30.99 19.93 6.61
C SER A 114 -29.47 19.88 6.74
N LEU A 115 -28.84 20.97 7.20
CA LEU A 115 -27.39 21.02 7.41
C LEU A 115 -26.95 20.01 8.46
N THR A 116 -27.56 20.03 9.65
CA THR A 116 -27.22 19.10 10.72
C THR A 116 -27.41 17.65 10.28
N MET A 117 -28.50 17.33 9.58
CA MET A 117 -28.72 15.98 9.05
C MET A 117 -27.62 15.54 8.08
N ALA A 118 -27.24 16.40 7.12
CA ALA A 118 -26.17 16.09 6.18
C ALA A 118 -24.84 15.83 6.89
N TYR A 119 -24.44 16.71 7.82
CA TYR A 119 -23.20 16.56 8.57
C TYR A 119 -23.20 15.35 9.50
N GLY A 120 -24.33 15.05 10.16
CA GLY A 120 -24.47 13.85 10.97
C GLY A 120 -24.26 12.57 10.16
N GLN A 121 -24.84 12.50 8.95
CA GLN A 121 -24.63 11.36 8.06
C GLN A 121 -23.19 11.28 7.54
N MET A 122 -22.60 12.41 7.11
CA MET A 122 -21.21 12.41 6.64
C MET A 122 -20.23 11.97 7.74
N ILE A 123 -20.39 12.48 8.97
CA ILE A 123 -19.48 12.18 10.08
C ILE A 123 -19.73 10.77 10.64
N LEU A 124 -20.97 10.46 11.05
CA LEU A 124 -21.28 9.26 11.82
C LEU A 124 -21.59 8.04 10.94
N LYS A 125 -22.10 8.23 9.72
CA LYS A 125 -22.44 7.13 8.81
C LYS A 125 -21.37 6.88 7.76
N SER A 126 -20.84 7.92 7.10
CA SER A 126 -19.77 7.75 6.09
C SER A 126 -18.37 7.72 6.68
N GLY A 127 -18.11 8.47 7.75
CA GLY A 127 -16.75 8.82 8.18
C GLY A 127 -16.05 9.83 7.26
N PHE A 128 -16.51 10.04 6.02
CA PHE A 128 -15.96 11.06 5.11
C PHE A 128 -16.86 12.29 5.08
N PHE A 129 -16.33 13.44 5.45
CA PHE A 129 -17.12 14.65 5.63
C PHE A 129 -16.45 15.92 5.10
N HIS A 130 -17.30 16.86 4.69
CA HIS A 130 -16.92 18.25 4.44
C HIS A 130 -16.48 18.89 5.77
N ALA A 131 -15.28 19.45 5.84
CA ALA A 131 -14.69 19.93 7.10
C ALA A 131 -14.72 21.46 7.24
N ASP A 132 -15.38 22.18 6.33
CA ASP A 132 -15.50 23.64 6.35
C ASP A 132 -16.92 24.16 6.04
N PRO A 133 -17.92 23.93 6.92
CA PRO A 133 -19.26 24.52 6.84
C PRO A 133 -19.29 26.04 7.06
N HIS A 134 -18.30 26.78 6.56
CA HIS A 134 -18.28 28.22 6.68
C HIS A 134 -19.53 28.81 6.01
N PRO A 135 -20.20 29.83 6.61
CA PRO A 135 -21.42 30.41 6.03
C PRO A 135 -21.27 30.96 4.61
N GLY A 136 -20.04 31.29 4.19
CA GLY A 136 -19.73 31.68 2.80
C GLY A 136 -19.94 30.56 1.78
N ASN A 137 -19.84 29.30 2.20
CA ASN A 137 -19.94 28.11 1.36
C ASN A 137 -21.35 27.50 1.38
N ILE A 138 -22.32 28.21 1.96
CA ILE A 138 -23.70 27.74 2.13
C ILE A 138 -24.64 28.69 1.39
N LEU A 139 -25.36 28.15 0.41
CA LEU A 139 -26.41 28.86 -0.29
C LEU A 139 -27.79 28.34 0.12
N VAL A 140 -28.75 29.26 0.22
CA VAL A 140 -30.17 28.95 0.38
C VAL A 140 -30.83 29.10 -0.98
N CYS A 141 -31.26 27.98 -1.55
CA CYS A 141 -31.91 27.87 -2.84
C CYS A 141 -33.44 28.01 -2.70
N LYS A 142 -34.18 27.73 -3.78
CA LYS A 142 -35.65 27.81 -3.78
C LYS A 142 -36.25 26.87 -2.71
N GLY A 143 -37.33 27.31 -2.06
CA GLY A 143 -38.09 26.45 -1.15
C GLY A 143 -37.35 26.00 0.12
N SER A 144 -36.38 26.78 0.62
CA SER A 144 -35.51 26.47 1.78
C SER A 144 -34.51 25.32 1.59
N GLU A 145 -34.27 24.90 0.35
CA GLU A 145 -33.19 23.96 0.04
C GLU A 145 -31.83 24.60 0.33
N VAL A 146 -30.89 23.79 0.80
CA VAL A 146 -29.54 24.25 1.16
C VAL A 146 -28.54 23.62 0.21
N ALA A 147 -27.66 24.41 -0.40
CA ALA A 147 -26.54 23.92 -1.17
C ALA A 147 -25.23 24.14 -0.42
N LEU A 148 -24.35 23.14 -0.45
CA LEU A 148 -22.98 23.22 0.05
C LEU A 148 -22.02 23.40 -1.12
N LEU A 149 -21.05 24.29 -0.95
CA LEU A 149 -20.00 24.60 -1.92
C LEU A 149 -18.62 24.36 -1.29
N ASP A 150 -17.59 24.51 -2.12
CA ASP A 150 -16.17 24.49 -1.72
C ASP A 150 -15.80 23.20 -0.98
N TYR A 151 -15.53 22.16 -1.74
CA TYR A 151 -15.18 20.83 -1.21
C TYR A 151 -13.65 20.66 -1.07
N GLY A 152 -12.90 21.77 -1.04
CA GLY A 152 -11.45 21.76 -0.92
C GLY A 152 -10.95 21.22 0.43
N GLN A 153 -11.76 21.33 1.48
CA GLN A 153 -11.46 20.79 2.81
C GLN A 153 -12.40 19.64 3.17
N VAL A 154 -11.91 18.42 3.03
CA VAL A 154 -12.60 17.18 3.44
C VAL A 154 -11.69 16.32 4.32
N LYS A 155 -12.30 15.48 5.16
CA LYS A 155 -11.58 14.59 6.08
C LYS A 155 -12.23 13.22 6.12
N ASP A 156 -11.41 12.17 6.25
CA ASP A 156 -11.83 10.84 6.64
C ASP A 156 -11.60 10.68 8.15
N LEU A 157 -12.66 10.37 8.89
CA LEU A 157 -12.66 10.07 10.32
C LEU A 157 -12.53 8.55 10.48
N PRO A 158 -11.43 8.04 11.04
CA PRO A 158 -11.23 6.60 11.26
C PRO A 158 -12.37 5.97 12.07
N ASP A 159 -12.73 4.72 11.76
CA ASP A 159 -13.87 4.05 12.39
C ASP A 159 -13.82 4.00 13.91
N ALA A 160 -12.63 3.81 14.51
CA ALA A 160 -12.46 3.84 15.97
C ALA A 160 -12.89 5.20 16.56
N LEU A 161 -12.41 6.31 15.98
CA LEU A 161 -12.78 7.66 16.40
C LEU A 161 -14.24 7.98 16.06
N ARG A 162 -14.74 7.51 14.91
CA ARG A 162 -16.15 7.67 14.50
C ARG A 162 -17.10 6.99 15.48
N LEU A 163 -16.80 5.76 15.91
CA LEU A 163 -17.62 5.00 16.85
C LEU A 163 -17.47 5.52 18.29
N GLY A 164 -16.26 5.92 18.72
CA GLY A 164 -16.07 6.63 19.99
C GLY A 164 -16.83 7.95 20.02
N TYR A 165 -16.86 8.68 18.89
CA TYR A 165 -17.62 9.91 18.76
C TYR A 165 -19.13 9.66 18.75
N ALA A 166 -19.59 8.59 18.10
CA ALA A 166 -20.98 8.15 18.19
C ALA A 166 -21.40 7.86 19.65
N ASN A 167 -20.55 7.18 20.42
CA ASN A 167 -20.78 6.96 21.85
C ASN A 167 -20.87 8.28 22.62
N LEU A 168 -19.98 9.24 22.33
CA LEU A 168 -20.02 10.57 22.96
C LEU A 168 -21.31 11.34 22.62
N ILE A 169 -21.78 11.26 21.37
CA ILE A 169 -23.04 11.87 20.94
C ILE A 169 -24.22 11.31 21.74
N LEU A 170 -24.27 9.99 21.95
CA LEU A 170 -25.30 9.38 22.79
C LEU A 170 -25.17 9.79 24.24
N ALA A 171 -23.95 9.88 24.80
CA ALA A 171 -23.73 10.36 26.15
C ALA A 171 -24.29 11.78 26.36
N ILE A 172 -24.02 12.69 25.41
CA ILE A 172 -24.54 14.07 25.44
C ILE A 172 -26.07 14.08 25.33
N ALA A 173 -26.63 13.31 24.38
CA ALA A 173 -28.08 13.24 24.18
C ALA A 173 -28.82 12.66 25.40
N ASP A 174 -28.20 11.69 26.09
CA ASP A 174 -28.75 11.00 27.26
C ASP A 174 -28.50 11.76 28.57
N LYS A 175 -27.66 12.80 28.52
CA LYS A 175 -27.15 13.52 29.68
C LYS A 175 -26.48 12.58 30.69
N ASP A 176 -25.60 11.72 30.19
CA ASP A 176 -24.86 10.73 30.97
C ASP A 176 -23.39 11.15 31.17
N PRO A 177 -23.02 11.70 32.35
CA PRO A 177 -21.66 12.16 32.62
C PRO A 177 -20.63 11.03 32.61
N LYS A 178 -21.02 9.84 33.05
CA LYS A 178 -20.14 8.68 33.12
C LYS A 178 -19.80 8.19 31.72
N ARG A 179 -20.81 8.03 30.86
CA ARG A 179 -20.60 7.63 29.47
C ARG A 179 -19.79 8.66 28.69
N ALA A 180 -19.94 9.95 28.98
CA ALA A 180 -19.12 11.00 28.37
C ALA A 180 -17.64 10.89 28.78
N SER A 181 -17.35 10.66 30.06
CA SER A 181 -16.00 10.40 30.58
C SER A 181 -15.35 9.17 29.94
N GLU A 182 -16.09 8.08 29.79
CA GLU A 182 -15.62 6.86 29.11
C GLU A 182 -15.34 7.13 27.63
N SER A 183 -16.20 7.90 26.96
CA SER A 183 -16.04 8.26 25.56
C SER A 183 -14.82 9.17 25.32
N PHE A 184 -14.51 10.09 26.25
CA PHE A 184 -13.29 10.91 26.17
C PHE A 184 -12.03 10.05 26.19
N ARG A 185 -11.98 9.05 27.08
CA ARG A 185 -10.89 8.07 27.14
C ARG A 185 -10.81 7.23 25.87
N GLU A 186 -11.95 6.74 25.37
CA GLU A 186 -12.00 5.99 24.10
C GLU A 186 -11.51 6.82 22.91
N LEU A 187 -11.83 8.11 22.90
CA LEU A 187 -11.40 9.06 21.89
C LEU A 187 -9.94 9.49 22.03
N GLY A 188 -9.21 9.08 23.08
CA GLY A 188 -7.84 9.53 23.33
C GLY A 188 -7.72 11.00 23.70
N ILE A 189 -8.76 11.56 24.33
CA ILE A 189 -8.76 12.92 24.88
C ILE A 189 -8.27 12.82 26.33
N ASP A 190 -6.98 13.04 26.55
CA ASP A 190 -6.40 13.01 27.89
C ASP A 190 -6.71 14.30 28.64
N THR A 191 -7.17 14.18 29.89
CA THR A 191 -7.52 15.33 30.73
C THR A 191 -6.87 15.23 32.11
N LEU A 192 -6.39 16.36 32.63
CA LEU A 192 -6.01 16.55 34.03
C LEU A 192 -7.12 17.30 34.75
N SER A 193 -7.63 16.72 35.83
CA SER A 193 -8.60 17.35 36.71
C SER A 193 -8.09 17.39 38.16
N HIS A 194 -8.44 18.45 38.89
CA HIS A 194 -8.19 18.61 40.32
C HIS A 194 -9.48 18.90 41.11
N CYS A 195 -10.65 18.54 40.57
CA CYS A 195 -11.96 18.82 41.19
C CYS A 195 -12.68 17.54 41.67
N GLU A 196 -13.48 17.67 42.74
CA GLU A 196 -14.24 16.55 43.32
C GLU A 196 -15.40 16.04 42.41
N ASN A 197 -15.82 16.83 41.42
CA ASN A 197 -16.95 16.55 40.51
C ASN A 197 -16.49 16.35 39.06
N GLU A 198 -15.41 15.60 38.85
CA GLU A 198 -14.73 15.43 37.57
C GLU A 198 -15.65 14.97 36.42
N GLU A 199 -16.47 13.93 36.62
CA GLU A 199 -17.39 13.43 35.59
C GLU A 199 -18.39 14.50 35.12
N GLN A 200 -18.91 15.29 36.06
CA GLN A 200 -19.90 16.33 35.77
C GLN A 200 -19.27 17.51 35.03
N GLU A 201 -18.05 17.89 35.38
CA GLU A 201 -17.32 18.94 34.66
C GLU A 201 -16.85 18.46 33.28
N MET A 202 -16.47 17.17 33.13
CA MET A 202 -16.15 16.55 31.83
C MET A 202 -17.37 16.53 30.92
N PHE A 203 -18.55 16.22 31.45
CA PHE A 203 -19.78 16.28 30.70
C PHE A 203 -20.07 17.70 30.18
N ARG A 204 -19.91 18.73 31.01
CA ARG A 204 -20.05 20.13 30.58
C ARG A 204 -19.03 20.52 29.52
N LEU A 205 -17.80 20.00 29.63
CA LEU A 205 -16.76 20.19 28.61
C LEU A 205 -17.18 19.51 27.30
N ALA A 206 -17.71 18.29 27.34
CA ALA A 206 -18.24 17.58 26.18
C ALA A 206 -19.37 18.36 25.50
N GLU A 207 -20.36 18.88 26.24
CA GLU A 207 -21.40 19.75 25.69
C GLU A 207 -20.79 21.00 25.03
N THR A 208 -19.82 21.62 25.70
CA THR A 208 -19.15 22.84 25.22
C THR A 208 -18.32 22.61 23.96
N MET A 209 -17.76 21.41 23.78
CA MET A 209 -16.94 21.07 22.61
C MET A 209 -17.80 20.51 21.46
N PHE A 210 -18.72 19.60 21.75
CA PHE A 210 -19.33 18.73 20.74
C PHE A 210 -20.85 18.85 20.61
N ASP A 211 -21.51 19.81 21.28
CA ASP A 211 -22.93 20.10 21.02
C ASP A 211 -23.20 21.55 20.58
N THR A 212 -24.14 21.79 19.68
CA THR A 212 -24.49 23.15 19.24
C THR A 212 -25.39 23.91 20.23
N LYS A 213 -25.95 23.23 21.24
CA LYS A 213 -26.85 23.84 22.23
C LYS A 213 -26.08 24.69 23.23
N LEU A 214 -26.55 25.91 23.45
CA LEU A 214 -26.00 26.79 24.48
C LEU A 214 -26.77 26.64 25.80
N PRO A 215 -26.09 26.76 26.96
CA PRO A 215 -26.75 26.78 28.26
C PRO A 215 -27.81 27.91 28.38
N PRO A 216 -28.87 27.73 29.19
CA PRO A 216 -29.89 28.75 29.38
C PRO A 216 -29.31 30.10 29.83
N GLY A 217 -29.71 31.19 29.18
CA GLY A 217 -29.22 32.54 29.49
C GLY A 217 -27.85 32.90 28.90
N VAL A 218 -27.15 31.94 28.29
CA VAL A 218 -25.85 32.15 27.65
C VAL A 218 -26.04 32.40 26.16
N THR A 219 -25.78 33.63 25.70
CA THR A 219 -25.78 33.97 24.28
C THR A 219 -24.40 33.76 23.62
N MET A 220 -23.35 33.59 24.42
CA MET A 220 -21.97 33.41 23.97
C MET A 220 -21.14 32.69 25.04
N LEU A 221 -20.35 31.70 24.65
CA LEU A 221 -19.43 31.02 25.55
C LEU A 221 -18.25 31.93 25.92
N GLN A 222 -17.94 31.99 27.22
CA GLN A 222 -16.77 32.71 27.74
C GLN A 222 -15.74 31.70 28.27
N PRO A 223 -14.84 31.19 27.41
CA PRO A 223 -13.90 30.12 27.76
C PRO A 223 -12.95 30.46 28.91
N PHE A 224 -12.74 31.76 29.21
CA PHE A 224 -11.81 32.24 30.24
C PHE A 224 -12.48 32.71 31.53
N SER A 225 -13.80 32.59 31.68
CA SER A 225 -14.42 32.87 32.98
C SER A 225 -13.84 31.93 34.03
N GLU A 226 -13.72 32.38 35.28
CA GLU A 226 -13.23 31.53 36.38
C GLU A 226 -14.12 30.29 36.59
N GLU A 227 -15.36 30.34 36.11
CA GLU A 227 -16.33 29.25 36.19
C GLU A 227 -16.26 28.25 35.02
N SER A 228 -15.46 28.52 33.98
CA SER A 228 -15.36 27.71 32.76
C SER A 228 -14.77 26.32 33.01
N SER A 229 -15.43 25.27 32.53
CA SER A 229 -14.95 23.88 32.63
C SER A 229 -13.60 23.66 31.90
N ILE A 230 -13.26 24.49 30.90
CA ILE A 230 -11.96 24.47 30.21
C ILE A 230 -10.80 24.86 31.15
N LYS A 231 -11.06 25.69 32.18
CA LYS A 231 -10.05 26.02 33.20
C LYS A 231 -9.98 24.97 34.32
N LYS A 232 -11.09 24.29 34.59
CA LYS A 232 -11.19 23.26 35.65
C LYS A 232 -10.64 21.91 35.21
N ILE A 233 -10.72 21.61 33.91
CA ILE A 233 -10.25 20.38 33.28
C ILE A 233 -9.27 20.77 32.18
N ALA A 234 -7.98 20.51 32.43
CA ALA A 234 -6.94 20.76 31.44
C ALA A 234 -6.83 19.57 30.48
N VAL A 235 -7.27 19.74 29.23
CA VAL A 235 -7.02 18.74 28.18
C VAL A 235 -5.51 18.72 27.90
N GLN A 236 -4.86 17.56 28.01
CA GLN A 236 -3.43 17.39 27.76
C GLN A 236 -3.13 16.93 26.33
N SER A 237 -4.01 16.10 25.78
CA SER A 237 -3.89 15.50 24.47
C SER A 237 -5.24 15.52 23.76
N PHE A 238 -5.23 15.77 22.45
CA PHE A 238 -6.43 15.79 21.63
C PHE A 238 -6.08 15.26 20.22
N PRO A 239 -6.77 14.22 19.72
CA PRO A 239 -6.47 13.64 18.41
C PRO A 239 -6.63 14.64 17.26
N GLU A 240 -5.73 14.56 16.28
CA GLU A 240 -5.68 15.50 15.15
C GLU A 240 -6.98 15.48 14.33
N GLU A 241 -7.51 14.29 14.07
CA GLU A 241 -8.70 14.06 13.23
C GLU A 241 -9.97 14.63 13.89
N LEU A 242 -10.06 14.61 15.22
CA LEU A 242 -11.19 15.17 15.95
C LEU A 242 -11.25 16.70 15.89
N PHE A 243 -10.14 17.39 15.58
CA PHE A 243 -10.18 18.85 15.45
C PHE A 243 -11.09 19.30 14.30
N SER A 244 -11.16 18.50 13.23
CA SER A 244 -12.00 18.80 12.08
C SER A 244 -13.49 18.62 12.41
N VAL A 245 -13.81 17.62 13.25
CA VAL A 245 -15.16 17.43 13.81
C VAL A 245 -15.52 18.58 14.76
N LEU A 246 -14.61 18.94 15.66
CA LEU A 246 -14.76 20.04 16.60
C LEU A 246 -15.02 21.37 15.87
N ARG A 247 -14.21 21.69 14.84
CA ARG A 247 -14.38 22.86 13.99
C ARG A 247 -15.76 22.88 13.32
N THR A 248 -16.17 21.74 12.78
CA THR A 248 -17.47 21.56 12.12
C THR A 248 -18.62 21.86 13.09
N VAL A 249 -18.60 21.28 14.29
CA VAL A 249 -19.61 21.52 15.33
C VAL A 249 -19.65 22.99 15.76
N HIS A 250 -18.49 23.64 15.95
CA HIS A 250 -18.45 25.06 16.29
C HIS A 250 -18.99 25.97 15.19
N LEU A 251 -18.71 25.68 13.92
CA LEU A 251 -19.28 26.45 12.81
C LEU A 251 -20.80 26.25 12.71
N LEU A 252 -21.30 25.03 12.92
CA LEU A 252 -22.73 24.75 13.02
C LEU A 252 -23.37 25.47 14.22
N ARG A 253 -22.66 25.58 15.36
CA ARG A 253 -23.10 26.36 16.53
C ARG A 253 -23.24 27.85 16.17
N GLY A 254 -22.23 28.42 15.52
CA GLY A 254 -22.27 29.81 15.06
C GLY A 254 -23.43 30.09 14.10
N LEU A 255 -23.73 29.13 13.20
CA LEU A 255 -24.92 29.18 12.33
C LEU A 255 -26.23 29.14 13.11
N SER A 256 -26.35 28.21 14.07
CA SER A 256 -27.52 28.07 14.95
C SER A 256 -27.83 29.38 15.69
N VAL A 257 -26.80 29.97 16.31
CA VAL A 257 -26.89 31.27 17.00
C VAL A 257 -27.23 32.40 16.02
N GLY A 258 -26.57 32.45 14.85
CA GLY A 258 -26.83 33.46 13.83
C GLY A 258 -28.27 33.44 13.28
N LEU A 259 -28.89 32.26 13.24
CA LEU A 259 -30.30 32.10 12.86
C LEU A 259 -31.27 32.40 14.01
N GLY A 260 -30.77 32.47 15.25
CA GLY A 260 -31.56 32.68 16.46
C GLY A 260 -32.27 31.41 16.93
N ILE A 261 -31.69 30.24 16.66
CA ILE A 261 -32.20 28.93 17.07
C ILE A 261 -31.24 28.37 18.12
N ASN A 262 -31.76 27.86 19.24
CA ASN A 262 -30.97 27.06 20.17
C ASN A 262 -31.34 25.59 19.96
N TYR A 263 -30.40 24.78 19.51
CA TYR A 263 -30.65 23.46 18.95
C TYR A 263 -29.44 22.55 19.26
N SER A 264 -29.70 21.32 19.68
CA SER A 264 -28.66 20.32 19.97
C SER A 264 -28.40 19.48 18.74
N CYS A 265 -27.16 19.45 18.25
CA CYS A 265 -26.79 18.54 17.19
C CYS A 265 -26.66 17.11 17.74
N ALA A 266 -26.28 16.95 19.01
CA ALA A 266 -26.19 15.63 19.64
C ALA A 266 -27.55 14.92 19.70
N GLU A 267 -28.62 15.62 20.11
CA GLU A 267 -29.99 15.08 20.10
C GLU A 267 -30.43 14.63 18.68
N GLN A 268 -29.91 15.27 17.65
CA GLN A 268 -30.36 15.12 16.26
C GLN A 268 -29.52 14.10 15.50
N TRP A 269 -28.27 13.94 15.92
CA TRP A 269 -27.35 12.93 15.43
C TRP A 269 -27.52 11.58 16.13
N ARG A 270 -28.31 11.54 17.21
CA ARG A 270 -28.66 10.32 17.96
C ARG A 270 -29.03 9.14 17.05
N PRO A 271 -29.92 9.25 16.04
CA PRO A 271 -30.28 8.10 15.19
C PRO A 271 -29.08 7.58 14.37
N PHE A 272 -28.21 8.49 13.91
CA PHE A 272 -27.01 8.11 13.14
C PHE A 272 -25.94 7.49 14.04
N ALA A 273 -25.82 7.98 15.27
CA ALA A 273 -24.93 7.40 16.27
C ALA A 273 -25.39 6.00 16.71
N GLU A 274 -26.70 5.83 16.96
CA GLU A 274 -27.31 4.53 17.23
C GLU A 274 -27.11 3.56 16.06
N GLU A 275 -27.38 4.00 14.81
CA GLU A 275 -27.14 3.19 13.61
C GLU A 275 -25.67 2.77 13.49
N ALA A 276 -24.73 3.72 13.65
CA ALA A 276 -23.30 3.45 13.54
C ALA A 276 -22.81 2.43 14.58
N LEU A 277 -23.23 2.58 15.83
CA LEU A 277 -22.87 1.67 16.92
C LEU A 277 -23.55 0.31 16.80
N TYR A 278 -24.80 0.27 16.34
CA TYR A 278 -25.53 -0.97 16.09
C TYR A 278 -24.88 -1.76 14.95
N SER A 279 -24.57 -1.12 13.82
CA SER A 279 -23.85 -1.75 12.71
C SER A 279 -22.46 -2.26 13.11
N ALA A 280 -21.84 -1.63 14.11
CA ALA A 280 -20.56 -2.07 14.69
C ALA A 280 -20.72 -3.12 15.81
N GLY A 281 -21.93 -3.58 16.12
CA GLY A 281 -22.19 -4.56 17.18
C GLY A 281 -21.99 -4.04 18.61
N ARG A 282 -21.91 -2.72 18.81
CA ARG A 282 -21.69 -2.05 20.11
C ARG A 282 -22.97 -1.70 20.86
N LEU A 283 -24.13 -1.81 20.21
CA LEU A 283 -25.46 -1.61 20.78
C LEU A 283 -26.32 -2.85 20.54
N LYS A 284 -26.99 -3.38 21.57
CA LYS A 284 -27.91 -4.53 21.47
C LYS A 284 -29.35 -4.02 21.23
N GLU A 285 -30.19 -4.81 20.55
CA GLU A 285 -31.61 -4.47 20.35
C GLU A 285 -32.34 -4.38 21.70
N GLU A 286 -32.72 -3.18 22.13
CA GLU A 286 -33.72 -2.96 23.18
C GLU A 286 -35.00 -2.35 22.57
N GLY A 287 -36.13 -3.05 22.78
CA GLY A 287 -37.50 -2.53 22.89
C GLY A 287 -38.06 -1.54 21.84
N ASP A 288 -39.02 -2.03 21.04
CA ASP A 288 -40.14 -1.37 20.34
C ASP A 288 -39.95 -0.11 19.45
N SER A 289 -38.89 0.69 19.56
CA SER A 289 -38.72 1.90 18.72
C SER A 289 -38.24 1.60 17.28
N PHE A 290 -37.59 0.45 17.08
CA PHE A 290 -37.01 0.04 15.79
C PHE A 290 -38.02 -0.54 14.78
N ARG A 291 -39.28 -0.75 15.19
CA ARG A 291 -40.32 -1.34 14.33
C ARG A 291 -40.85 -0.42 13.24
N GLU A 292 -40.70 0.90 13.36
CA GLU A 292 -41.22 1.85 12.36
C GLU A 292 -40.28 2.04 11.16
N ILE A 293 -38.97 1.89 11.34
CA ILE A 293 -37.99 2.10 10.26
C ILE A 293 -37.91 0.86 9.33
N ARG A 294 -38.18 -0.34 9.85
CA ARG A 294 -38.13 -1.61 9.09
C ARG A 294 -39.36 -1.88 8.20
N LYS A 295 -40.42 -1.07 8.25
CA LYS A 295 -41.68 -1.37 7.53
C LYS A 295 -41.70 -1.10 6.02
N SER A 296 -40.65 -0.54 5.39
CA SER A 296 -40.72 -0.30 3.93
C SER A 296 -40.13 -1.39 3.04
N THR A 297 -39.44 -2.42 3.58
CA THR A 297 -38.73 -3.36 2.70
C THR A 297 -38.42 -4.70 3.39
N ALA A 298 -39.39 -5.61 3.48
CA ALA A 298 -39.20 -7.07 3.36
C ALA A 298 -40.54 -7.81 3.51
N VAL A 299 -40.80 -8.70 2.55
CA VAL A 299 -41.91 -9.66 2.53
C VAL A 299 -41.41 -11.01 3.08
N ASN A 300 -42.30 -11.69 3.81
CA ASN A 300 -42.22 -13.01 4.44
C ASN A 300 -41.35 -14.10 3.78
N LEU A 301 -40.74 -14.93 4.63
CA LEU A 301 -40.77 -16.41 4.77
C LEU A 301 -39.84 -16.72 5.99
N GLY A 302 -39.97 -17.68 6.90
CA GLY A 302 -40.67 -18.96 7.01
C GLY A 302 -39.71 -19.88 7.79
N ALA A 303 -40.00 -20.21 9.05
CA ALA A 303 -39.08 -20.80 10.02
C ALA A 303 -38.54 -22.22 9.69
N GLY A 304 -37.28 -22.49 10.06
CA GLY A 304 -36.64 -23.82 10.01
C GLY A 304 -35.45 -23.96 10.96
N ASN A 305 -35.35 -25.16 11.57
CA ASN A 305 -34.59 -25.56 12.77
C ASN A 305 -33.06 -25.30 12.79
N ARG A 306 -32.52 -25.03 13.99
CA ARG A 306 -31.08 -24.88 14.29
C ARG A 306 -30.43 -26.25 14.53
N ASP A 307 -29.28 -26.49 13.89
CA ASP A 307 -28.30 -27.49 14.33
C ASP A 307 -26.91 -26.84 14.45
N ASN A 308 -26.25 -27.11 15.57
CA ASN A 308 -24.93 -26.60 15.99
C ASN A 308 -23.80 -26.94 14.99
N LYS A 309 -23.07 -25.93 14.51
CA LYS A 309 -21.72 -26.05 13.95
C LYS A 309 -20.73 -25.29 14.84
N MET A 310 -19.65 -25.94 15.27
CA MET A 310 -18.50 -25.27 15.89
C MET A 310 -17.94 -24.20 14.93
N ASP A 311 -17.64 -23.02 15.46
CA ASP A 311 -17.15 -21.86 14.71
C ASP A 311 -15.67 -22.06 14.33
N MET A 312 -15.40 -22.47 13.09
CA MET A 312 -14.07 -22.76 12.54
C MET A 312 -13.38 -21.45 12.13
N SER A 313 -12.73 -20.77 13.08
CA SER A 313 -12.11 -19.46 12.86
C SER A 313 -10.81 -19.27 13.65
N TYR A 314 -9.92 -18.40 13.15
CA TYR A 314 -8.70 -18.03 13.86
C TYR A 314 -9.01 -17.14 15.07
N ASP A 315 -8.21 -17.27 16.13
CA ASP A 315 -8.21 -16.32 17.24
C ASP A 315 -7.46 -15.05 16.81
N VAL A 316 -8.20 -13.96 16.63
CA VAL A 316 -7.70 -12.70 16.07
C VAL A 316 -7.82 -11.59 17.11
N PRO A 317 -6.87 -10.64 17.15
CA PRO A 317 -6.96 -9.46 18.02
C PRO A 317 -8.00 -8.44 17.51
N ASP A 318 -8.28 -7.43 18.34
CA ASP A 318 -9.25 -6.40 18.02
C ASP A 318 -8.86 -5.61 16.75
N GLY A 319 -9.85 -5.39 15.89
CA GLY A 319 -9.67 -4.72 14.60
C GLY A 319 -9.05 -5.58 13.51
N VAL A 320 -8.73 -6.86 13.76
CA VAL A 320 -8.20 -7.78 12.75
C VAL A 320 -9.29 -8.75 12.27
N ASP A 321 -9.41 -8.88 10.96
CA ASP A 321 -10.31 -9.83 10.29
C ASP A 321 -9.52 -10.67 9.27
N VAL A 322 -9.46 -11.98 9.51
CA VAL A 322 -8.81 -12.92 8.60
C VAL A 322 -9.89 -13.56 7.73
N ARG A 323 -9.90 -13.16 6.45
CA ARG A 323 -10.81 -13.66 5.41
C ARG A 323 -10.19 -14.76 4.56
N GLY A 324 -9.01 -15.24 4.91
CA GLY A 324 -8.44 -16.44 4.31
C GLY A 324 -9.18 -17.69 4.79
N ARG A 325 -9.11 -18.77 4.00
CA ARG A 325 -9.70 -20.06 4.42
C ARG A 325 -9.11 -20.49 5.76
N TYR A 326 -9.97 -20.84 6.72
CA TYR A 326 -9.52 -21.48 7.95
C TYR A 326 -8.95 -22.87 7.62
N ASP A 327 -7.76 -23.12 8.15
CA ASP A 327 -7.01 -24.36 8.06
C ASP A 327 -6.27 -24.55 9.39
N PRO A 328 -6.51 -25.66 10.12
CA PRO A 328 -5.83 -25.94 11.39
C PRO A 328 -4.30 -25.94 11.26
N GLU A 329 -3.76 -26.27 10.09
CA GLU A 329 -2.31 -26.23 9.84
C GLU A 329 -1.74 -24.81 10.01
N PHE A 330 -2.55 -23.77 9.78
CA PHE A 330 -2.10 -22.37 9.80
C PHE A 330 -2.26 -21.71 11.18
N GLU A 331 -2.91 -22.34 12.16
CA GLU A 331 -3.08 -21.76 13.51
C GLU A 331 -1.74 -21.44 14.17
N GLY A 332 -0.72 -22.29 13.93
CA GLY A 332 0.64 -22.07 14.44
C GLY A 332 1.39 -20.90 13.78
N ILE A 333 0.83 -20.31 12.73
CA ILE A 333 1.33 -19.10 12.06
C ILE A 333 0.44 -17.90 12.38
N LEU A 334 -0.87 -18.07 12.33
CA LEU A 334 -1.88 -17.04 12.56
C LEU A 334 -2.30 -17.02 14.03
N THR A 335 -1.32 -17.02 14.94
CA THR A 335 -1.58 -16.86 16.37
C THR A 335 -2.04 -15.44 16.66
N ARG A 336 -2.82 -15.27 17.73
CA ARG A 336 -3.30 -13.95 18.17
C ARG A 336 -2.16 -12.93 18.30
N ASP A 337 -1.03 -13.33 18.88
CA ASP A 337 0.14 -12.46 19.08
C ASP A 337 0.87 -12.13 17.76
N ALA A 338 0.97 -13.08 16.83
CA ALA A 338 1.57 -12.84 15.52
C ALA A 338 0.71 -11.85 14.72
N LEU A 339 -0.61 -12.03 14.75
CA LEU A 339 -1.57 -11.12 14.12
C LEU A 339 -1.56 -9.74 14.79
N GLN A 340 -1.39 -9.67 16.11
CA GLN A 340 -1.24 -8.40 16.82
C GLN A 340 0.04 -7.68 16.39
N PHE A 341 1.16 -8.40 16.26
CA PHE A 341 2.41 -7.82 15.76
C PHE A 341 2.26 -7.24 14.35
N VAL A 342 1.60 -7.96 13.44
CA VAL A 342 1.29 -7.48 12.08
C VAL A 342 0.32 -6.30 12.11
N ALA A 343 -0.68 -6.32 12.99
CA ALA A 343 -1.62 -5.21 13.17
C ALA A 343 -0.91 -3.93 13.63
N ASP A 344 0.00 -4.05 14.59
CA ASP A 344 0.78 -2.92 15.10
C ASP A 344 1.71 -2.34 14.02
N LEU A 345 2.35 -3.21 13.21
CA LEU A 345 3.12 -2.79 12.04
C LEU A 345 2.26 -2.00 11.05
N GLN A 346 1.12 -2.57 10.64
CA GLN A 346 0.22 -1.89 9.70
C GLN A 346 -0.25 -0.55 10.24
N ARG A 347 -0.69 -0.48 11.52
CA ARG A 347 -1.16 0.75 12.15
C ARG A 347 -0.06 1.82 12.22
N GLY A 348 1.17 1.44 12.53
CA GLY A 348 2.32 2.36 12.58
C GLY A 348 2.75 2.90 11.22
N PHE A 349 2.66 2.08 10.16
CA PHE A 349 3.31 2.38 8.88
C PHE A 349 2.38 2.61 7.69
N ARG A 350 1.10 2.24 7.74
CA ARG A 350 0.17 2.36 6.58
C ARG A 350 0.12 3.75 5.97
N ASN A 351 0.11 4.80 6.79
CA ASN A 351 0.04 6.18 6.32
C ASN A 351 1.33 6.61 5.60
N HIS A 352 2.48 6.11 6.05
CA HIS A 352 3.76 6.34 5.40
C HIS A 352 3.83 5.62 4.05
N VAL A 353 3.33 4.38 3.97
CA VAL A 353 3.26 3.61 2.73
C VAL A 353 2.31 4.28 1.73
N LYS A 354 1.12 4.67 2.16
CA LYS A 354 0.14 5.41 1.34
C LYS A 354 0.75 6.67 0.75
N TYR A 355 1.41 7.48 1.60
CA TYR A 355 2.12 8.68 1.15
C TYR A 355 3.21 8.37 0.12
N ALA A 356 4.01 7.31 0.33
CA ALA A 356 5.04 6.92 -0.65
C ALA A 356 4.43 6.50 -2.00
N MET A 357 3.32 5.75 -1.99
CA MET A 357 2.60 5.37 -3.21
C MET A 357 2.01 6.59 -3.93
N ASP A 358 1.50 7.58 -3.19
CA ASP A 358 1.02 8.85 -3.76
C ASP A 358 2.16 9.59 -4.47
N CYS A 359 3.33 9.67 -3.84
CA CYS A 359 4.51 10.30 -4.45
C CYS A 359 5.00 9.56 -5.71
N ARG A 360 4.87 8.23 -5.79
CA ARG A 360 5.13 7.49 -7.05
C ARG A 360 4.19 7.95 -8.15
N ARG A 361 2.89 8.07 -7.87
CA ARG A 361 1.88 8.54 -8.85
C ARG A 361 2.18 9.97 -9.32
N GLU A 362 2.61 10.84 -8.43
CA GLU A 362 3.03 12.21 -8.77
C GLU A 362 4.30 12.22 -9.66
N ALA A 363 5.32 11.46 -9.30
CA ALA A 363 6.54 11.33 -10.11
C ALA A 363 6.22 10.79 -11.50
N LYS A 364 5.39 9.75 -11.58
CA LYS A 364 4.91 9.18 -12.84
C LYS A 364 4.18 10.20 -13.71
N THR A 365 3.35 11.05 -13.12
CA THR A 365 2.68 12.15 -13.84
C THR A 365 3.69 13.14 -14.40
N ARG A 366 4.69 13.54 -13.61
CA ARG A 366 5.76 14.42 -14.11
C ARG A 366 6.55 13.79 -15.25
N TYR A 367 6.87 12.50 -15.17
CA TYR A 367 7.56 11.80 -16.25
C TYR A 367 6.71 11.75 -17.52
N ASN A 368 5.40 11.52 -17.38
CA ASN A 368 4.46 11.56 -18.49
C ASN A 368 4.38 12.94 -19.17
N ASP A 369 4.62 14.02 -18.43
CA ASP A 369 4.60 15.41 -18.89
C ASP A 369 5.96 15.88 -19.45
N GLY A 370 6.93 14.97 -19.61
CA GLY A 370 8.22 15.23 -20.26
C GLY A 370 9.42 15.37 -19.31
N ALA A 371 9.22 15.27 -17.99
CA ALA A 371 10.35 15.19 -17.06
C ALA A 371 11.05 13.83 -17.15
N SER A 372 12.30 13.77 -16.69
CA SER A 372 13.06 12.52 -16.54
C SER A 372 13.56 12.36 -15.09
N PRO A 373 13.73 11.11 -14.60
CA PRO A 373 14.46 10.87 -13.37
C PRO A 373 15.87 11.44 -13.45
N ARG A 374 16.38 11.95 -12.32
CA ARG A 374 17.71 12.57 -12.20
C ARG A 374 18.19 12.55 -10.77
N PHE A 375 19.49 12.73 -10.55
CA PHE A 375 20.05 12.95 -9.22
C PHE A 375 19.48 14.23 -8.60
N ASP A 376 19.02 14.16 -7.36
CA ASP A 376 18.47 15.32 -6.66
C ASP A 376 19.61 16.23 -6.13
N PRO A 377 19.67 17.52 -6.53
CA PRO A 377 20.64 18.45 -5.97
C PRO A 377 20.49 18.65 -4.46
N ALA A 378 19.28 18.48 -3.89
CA ALA A 378 19.03 18.68 -2.46
C ALA A 378 19.73 17.63 -1.58
N THR A 379 20.04 16.45 -2.12
CA THR A 379 20.72 15.36 -1.42
C THR A 379 22.20 15.22 -1.81
N LEU A 380 22.77 16.22 -2.50
CA LEU A 380 24.17 16.19 -2.93
C LEU A 380 25.15 15.94 -1.76
N PHE A 381 24.86 16.52 -0.59
CA PHE A 381 25.67 16.33 0.62
C PHE A 381 25.77 14.85 1.04
N ILE A 382 24.74 14.03 0.79
CA ILE A 382 24.79 12.57 1.07
C ILE A 382 25.78 11.91 0.12
N ARG A 383 25.73 12.24 -1.17
CA ARG A 383 26.58 11.61 -2.19
C ARG A 383 28.06 12.02 -2.06
N GLU A 384 28.32 13.27 -1.72
CA GLU A 384 29.69 13.81 -1.65
C GLU A 384 30.37 13.56 -0.30
N SER A 385 29.63 13.41 0.79
CA SER A 385 30.23 13.19 2.12
C SER A 385 30.80 11.78 2.30
N GLU A 386 31.77 11.68 3.21
CA GLU A 386 32.40 10.43 3.63
C GLU A 386 31.57 9.78 4.75
N TRP A 387 30.90 8.68 4.41
CA TRP A 387 30.16 7.82 5.32
C TRP A 387 30.08 6.41 4.71
N SER A 388 29.84 5.42 5.56
CA SER A 388 29.69 4.02 5.19
C SER A 388 28.50 3.40 5.92
N CYS A 389 27.95 2.32 5.37
CA CYS A 389 26.98 1.51 6.08
C CYS A 389 27.65 0.74 7.23
N ALA A 390 26.84 0.14 8.09
CA ALA A 390 27.28 -0.83 9.07
C ALA A 390 28.06 -1.97 8.38
N ALA A 391 29.07 -2.51 9.09
CA ALA A 391 29.91 -3.55 8.56
C ALA A 391 29.10 -4.80 8.19
N VAL A 392 29.39 -5.37 7.03
CA VAL A 392 28.81 -6.62 6.56
C VAL A 392 29.05 -7.73 7.59
N PRO A 393 28.00 -8.46 8.05
CA PRO A 393 28.16 -9.54 9.01
C PRO A 393 29.05 -10.67 8.45
N PRO A 394 29.94 -11.27 9.26
CA PRO A 394 30.81 -12.36 8.82
C PRO A 394 30.08 -13.54 8.17
N ALA A 395 28.87 -13.87 8.64
CA ALA A 395 28.08 -14.98 8.13
C ALA A 395 27.65 -14.82 6.66
N VAL A 396 27.64 -13.58 6.15
CA VAL A 396 27.26 -13.24 4.79
C VAL A 396 28.35 -12.41 4.09
N ALA A 397 29.59 -12.48 4.57
CA ALA A 397 30.71 -11.78 3.93
C ALA A 397 31.00 -12.34 2.52
N ASP A 398 30.84 -13.64 2.34
CA ASP A 398 30.97 -14.36 1.06
C ASP A 398 29.60 -14.69 0.49
N ARG A 399 29.23 -13.97 -0.58
CA ARG A 399 27.94 -14.10 -1.28
C ARG A 399 28.13 -14.43 -2.76
N ARG A 400 29.27 -15.04 -3.12
CA ARG A 400 29.69 -15.22 -4.53
C ARG A 400 28.63 -15.81 -5.46
N VAL A 401 27.78 -16.71 -4.94
CA VAL A 401 26.61 -17.23 -5.67
C VAL A 401 25.43 -17.35 -4.72
N GLU A 402 24.31 -16.78 -5.11
CA GLU A 402 23.02 -16.93 -4.43
C GLU A 402 22.04 -17.65 -5.35
N ILE A 403 21.22 -18.52 -4.77
CA ILE A 403 20.11 -19.16 -5.47
C ILE A 403 18.79 -18.48 -5.07
N THR A 404 17.88 -18.29 -6.02
CA THR A 404 16.55 -17.73 -5.76
C THR A 404 15.48 -18.77 -6.01
N GLY A 405 14.40 -18.75 -5.24
CA GLY A 405 13.29 -19.69 -5.49
C GLY A 405 12.08 -19.47 -4.58
N PRO A 406 10.95 -20.11 -4.92
CA PRO A 406 9.71 -19.95 -4.18
C PRO A 406 9.81 -20.58 -2.78
N VAL A 407 8.91 -20.17 -1.89
CA VAL A 407 8.75 -20.70 -0.53
C VAL A 407 8.05 -22.07 -0.46
N GLU A 408 8.14 -22.87 -1.53
CA GLU A 408 7.64 -24.25 -1.55
C GLU A 408 8.60 -25.17 -0.78
N ARG A 409 8.05 -26.09 0.01
CA ARG A 409 8.78 -26.88 0.99
C ARG A 409 9.96 -27.66 0.40
N LYS A 410 9.74 -28.40 -0.70
CA LYS A 410 10.79 -29.16 -1.36
C LYS A 410 11.83 -28.24 -2.01
N MET A 411 11.39 -27.15 -2.62
CA MET A 411 12.29 -26.16 -3.24
C MET A 411 13.19 -25.48 -2.21
N ILE A 412 12.68 -25.09 -1.03
CA ILE A 412 13.48 -24.54 0.07
C ILE A 412 14.61 -25.52 0.45
N ILE A 413 14.30 -26.80 0.67
CA ILE A 413 15.31 -27.81 1.04
C ILE A 413 16.38 -27.94 -0.05
N ASN A 414 15.96 -28.02 -1.32
CA ASN A 414 16.90 -28.16 -2.43
C ASN A 414 17.79 -26.92 -2.61
N ALA A 415 17.23 -25.72 -2.41
CA ALA A 415 17.95 -24.46 -2.53
C ALA A 415 18.96 -24.29 -1.39
N LEU A 416 18.56 -24.57 -0.15
CA LEU A 416 19.45 -24.55 1.02
C LEU A 416 20.60 -25.55 0.88
N ASN A 417 20.36 -26.73 0.30
CA ASN A 417 21.37 -27.76 0.07
C ASN A 417 22.12 -27.63 -1.28
N SER A 418 21.91 -26.54 -2.03
CA SER A 418 22.42 -26.42 -3.41
C SER A 418 23.93 -26.17 -3.51
N GLY A 419 24.59 -25.80 -2.41
CA GLY A 419 25.98 -25.32 -2.39
C GLY A 419 26.12 -23.84 -2.76
N ALA A 420 25.02 -23.10 -2.92
CA ALA A 420 25.02 -21.65 -2.93
C ALA A 420 25.42 -21.09 -1.55
N LYS A 421 25.92 -19.86 -1.49
CA LYS A 421 26.21 -19.19 -0.23
C LYS A 421 24.96 -18.65 0.44
N VAL A 422 24.01 -18.20 -0.38
CA VAL A 422 22.72 -17.64 0.06
C VAL A 422 21.60 -18.28 -0.75
N PHE A 423 20.48 -18.51 -0.08
CA PHE A 423 19.20 -18.81 -0.69
C PHE A 423 18.22 -17.66 -0.39
N MET A 424 17.75 -16.99 -1.44
CA MET A 424 16.66 -16.03 -1.35
C MET A 424 15.33 -16.77 -1.52
N ALA A 425 14.63 -16.98 -0.40
CA ALA A 425 13.28 -17.49 -0.35
C ALA A 425 12.27 -16.40 -0.69
N ASP A 426 11.45 -16.65 -1.68
CA ASP A 426 10.70 -15.59 -2.36
C ASP A 426 9.19 -15.67 -2.15
N PHE A 427 8.63 -14.61 -1.55
CA PHE A 427 7.19 -14.35 -1.47
C PHE A 427 6.69 -13.43 -2.59
N GLU A 428 7.59 -12.94 -3.44
CA GLU A 428 7.32 -11.94 -4.46
C GLU A 428 7.22 -12.56 -5.86
N ASP A 429 8.05 -12.19 -6.83
CA ASP A 429 7.84 -12.51 -8.25
C ASP A 429 7.89 -14.00 -8.61
N ALA A 430 8.58 -14.84 -7.83
CA ALA A 430 8.60 -16.28 -8.03
C ALA A 430 7.43 -17.01 -7.34
N LEU A 431 6.53 -16.27 -6.68
CA LEU A 431 5.36 -16.80 -5.99
C LEU A 431 4.05 -16.29 -6.62
N SER A 432 3.07 -17.19 -6.74
CA SER A 432 1.67 -16.77 -6.86
C SER A 432 1.12 -16.62 -5.44
N PRO A 433 0.75 -15.40 -4.98
CA PRO A 433 0.48 -15.11 -3.59
C PRO A 433 -0.95 -15.54 -3.18
N SER A 434 -1.36 -16.76 -3.49
CA SER A 434 -2.58 -17.34 -2.91
C SER A 434 -2.44 -17.45 -1.40
N TRP A 435 -3.57 -17.41 -0.68
CA TRP A 435 -3.60 -17.54 0.77
C TRP A 435 -2.81 -18.76 1.26
N GLU A 436 -3.03 -19.91 0.62
CA GLU A 436 -2.37 -21.17 0.97
C GLU A 436 -0.86 -21.12 0.71
N ASN A 437 -0.42 -20.52 -0.39
CA ASN A 437 1.00 -20.40 -0.71
C ASN A 437 1.73 -19.51 0.29
N LEU A 438 1.12 -18.40 0.67
CA LEU A 438 1.67 -17.47 1.66
C LEU A 438 1.77 -18.14 3.04
N MET A 439 0.68 -18.74 3.53
CA MET A 439 0.67 -19.37 4.85
C MET A 439 1.59 -20.59 4.92
N ARG A 440 1.55 -21.48 3.91
CA ARG A 440 2.49 -22.61 3.83
C ARG A 440 3.94 -22.14 3.72
N GLY A 441 4.19 -21.05 2.99
CA GLY A 441 5.50 -20.43 2.90
C GLY A 441 6.04 -20.03 4.28
N GLN A 442 5.22 -19.36 5.10
CA GLN A 442 5.59 -18.99 6.47
C GLN A 442 5.87 -20.22 7.35
N MET A 443 5.04 -21.27 7.26
CA MET A 443 5.30 -22.55 7.94
C MET A 443 6.63 -23.17 7.52
N ASN A 444 6.89 -23.22 6.21
CA ASN A 444 8.11 -23.82 5.68
C ASN A 444 9.36 -23.06 6.14
N LEU A 445 9.31 -21.72 6.17
CA LEU A 445 10.44 -20.92 6.62
C LEU A 445 10.67 -21.04 8.14
N LYS A 446 9.60 -21.13 8.93
CA LYS A 446 9.68 -21.43 10.38
C LYS A 446 10.40 -22.76 10.61
N ASP A 447 10.00 -23.81 9.89
CA ASP A 447 10.65 -25.13 9.99
C ASP A 447 12.09 -25.11 9.48
N ALA A 448 12.39 -24.32 8.44
CA ALA A 448 13.74 -24.19 7.88
C ALA A 448 14.69 -23.51 8.86
N VAL A 449 14.26 -22.40 9.49
CA VAL A 449 15.04 -21.71 10.54
C VAL A 449 15.20 -22.61 11.76
N GLY A 450 14.16 -23.34 12.15
CA GLY A 450 14.21 -24.33 13.23
C GLY A 450 15.05 -25.58 12.92
N GLY A 451 15.49 -25.78 11.68
CA GLY A 451 16.25 -26.95 11.25
C GLY A 451 15.44 -28.25 11.18
N THR A 452 14.11 -28.17 11.20
CA THR A 452 13.18 -29.32 11.25
C THR A 452 12.48 -29.59 9.91
N ILE A 453 12.70 -28.75 8.90
CA ILE A 453 12.05 -28.89 7.59
C ILE A 453 12.40 -30.22 6.91
N THR A 454 11.36 -30.97 6.53
CA THR A 454 11.45 -32.25 5.82
C THR A 454 10.35 -32.37 4.78
N PHE A 455 10.60 -33.09 3.69
CA PHE A 455 9.60 -33.37 2.65
C PHE A 455 9.66 -34.84 2.21
N ASP A 456 8.52 -35.54 2.33
CA ASP A 456 8.35 -36.93 1.89
C ASP A 456 7.77 -36.97 0.47
N ASP A 457 8.62 -37.18 -0.53
CA ASP A 457 8.21 -37.39 -1.92
C ASP A 457 7.79 -38.86 -2.09
N ARG A 458 6.55 -39.16 -1.71
CA ARG A 458 5.97 -40.52 -1.82
C ARG A 458 5.97 -41.06 -3.24
N ALA A 459 5.84 -40.18 -4.24
CA ALA A 459 5.84 -40.58 -5.65
C ALA A 459 7.22 -41.09 -6.10
N ARG A 460 8.31 -40.58 -5.49
CA ARG A 460 9.69 -41.03 -5.75
C ARG A 460 10.26 -41.91 -4.63
N ASN A 461 9.48 -42.21 -3.60
CA ASN A 461 9.91 -42.89 -2.38
C ASN A 461 11.20 -42.28 -1.79
N ARG A 462 11.24 -40.95 -1.66
CA ARG A 462 12.44 -40.22 -1.21
C ARG A 462 12.08 -39.15 -0.19
N VAL A 463 12.80 -39.15 0.93
CA VAL A 463 12.73 -38.10 1.95
C VAL A 463 13.83 -37.07 1.73
N TYR A 464 13.46 -35.80 1.76
CA TYR A 464 14.34 -34.65 1.66
C TYR A 464 14.45 -33.98 3.04
N LYS A 465 15.67 -33.65 3.46
CA LYS A 465 16.00 -32.96 4.71
C LYS A 465 17.21 -32.05 4.50
N LEU A 466 17.44 -31.11 5.40
CA LEU A 466 18.67 -30.30 5.39
C LEU A 466 19.91 -31.17 5.67
N ASN A 467 21.06 -30.75 5.15
CA ASN A 467 22.33 -31.42 5.42
C ASN A 467 22.70 -31.32 6.93
N GLU A 468 23.24 -32.41 7.48
CA GLU A 468 23.57 -32.56 8.91
C GLU A 468 25.08 -32.36 9.22
N ASP A 469 25.43 -32.30 10.51
CA ASP A 469 26.70 -31.99 11.20
C ASP A 469 28.04 -31.94 10.42
N LYS A 470 28.30 -32.81 9.45
CA LYS A 470 29.55 -32.78 8.66
C LYS A 470 29.48 -31.83 7.45
N ASP A 471 28.29 -31.47 7.01
CA ASP A 471 28.02 -30.64 5.84
C ASP A 471 27.14 -29.41 6.20
N LYS A 472 26.96 -29.11 7.49
CA LYS A 472 26.14 -27.97 7.96
C LYS A 472 26.64 -26.63 7.43
N ASP A 473 27.97 -26.48 7.31
CA ASP A 473 28.59 -25.28 6.73
C ASP A 473 28.35 -25.12 5.21
N LYS A 474 27.80 -26.16 4.56
CA LYS A 474 27.40 -26.13 3.14
C LYS A 474 25.94 -25.73 2.94
N VAL A 475 25.18 -25.52 4.02
CA VAL A 475 23.80 -25.02 3.95
C VAL A 475 23.84 -23.51 3.70
N ALA A 476 23.14 -23.06 2.65
CA ALA A 476 23.07 -21.66 2.28
C ALA A 476 22.42 -20.81 3.39
N LYS A 477 22.84 -19.55 3.52
CA LYS A 477 22.17 -18.59 4.42
C LYS A 477 20.83 -18.18 3.83
N LEU A 478 19.79 -18.16 4.67
CA LEU A 478 18.44 -17.82 4.26
C LEU A 478 18.25 -16.30 4.23
N PHE A 479 17.84 -15.78 3.07
CA PHE A 479 17.34 -14.43 2.90
C PHE A 479 15.86 -14.52 2.51
N VAL A 480 15.03 -13.63 3.02
CA VAL A 480 13.60 -13.59 2.65
C VAL A 480 13.31 -12.37 1.80
N ARG A 481 12.67 -12.57 0.64
CA ARG A 481 12.14 -11.48 -0.19
C ARG A 481 10.63 -11.36 0.05
N PRO A 482 10.17 -10.40 0.88
CA PRO A 482 8.74 -10.10 0.98
C PRO A 482 8.22 -9.48 -0.32
N ARG A 483 6.89 -9.44 -0.47
CA ARG A 483 6.24 -8.68 -1.54
C ARG A 483 6.68 -7.21 -1.57
N GLY A 484 6.50 -6.53 -2.70
CA GLY A 484 6.74 -5.08 -2.80
C GLY A 484 5.64 -4.23 -2.16
N TRP A 485 5.92 -2.95 -1.88
CA TRP A 485 5.00 -2.00 -1.21
C TRP A 485 3.62 -1.85 -1.87
N HIS A 486 3.50 -2.16 -3.16
CA HIS A 486 2.28 -1.99 -3.93
C HIS A 486 1.28 -3.15 -3.78
N LEU A 487 1.72 -4.31 -3.30
CA LEU A 487 0.88 -5.50 -3.21
C LEU A 487 0.10 -5.52 -1.89
N PRO A 488 -1.24 -5.66 -1.92
CA PRO A 488 -2.04 -5.89 -0.72
C PRO A 488 -1.97 -7.36 -0.28
N GLU A 489 -2.27 -7.60 1.00
CA GLU A 489 -2.73 -8.89 1.51
C GLU A 489 -4.24 -8.82 1.70
N SER A 490 -4.99 -9.30 0.72
CA SER A 490 -6.46 -9.19 0.73
C SER A 490 -7.14 -10.18 1.68
N HIS A 491 -6.42 -11.11 2.32
CA HIS A 491 -7.02 -12.04 3.28
C HIS A 491 -6.86 -11.58 4.74
N VAL A 492 -6.06 -10.54 5.01
CA VAL A 492 -5.87 -9.99 6.35
C VAL A 492 -6.29 -8.53 6.34
N PHE A 493 -7.41 -8.23 6.97
CA PHE A 493 -7.92 -6.88 7.14
C PHE A 493 -7.54 -6.36 8.52
N ILE A 494 -7.09 -5.10 8.58
CA ILE A 494 -6.72 -4.40 9.81
C ILE A 494 -7.46 -3.06 9.79
N ASP A 495 -8.36 -2.89 10.76
CA ASP A 495 -9.22 -1.72 10.92
C ASP A 495 -10.04 -1.42 9.64
N GLY A 496 -10.55 -2.48 9.00
CA GLY A 496 -11.45 -2.39 7.83
C GLY A 496 -10.74 -2.32 6.46
N GLU A 497 -9.42 -2.25 6.42
CA GLU A 497 -8.63 -2.17 5.18
C GLU A 497 -7.72 -3.40 4.99
N PRO A 498 -7.48 -3.87 3.75
CA PRO A 498 -6.47 -4.89 3.47
C PRO A 498 -5.09 -4.47 4.00
N ALA A 499 -4.37 -5.41 4.62
CA ALA A 499 -3.02 -5.17 5.09
C ALA A 499 -2.04 -4.97 3.92
N THR A 500 -0.94 -4.27 4.17
CA THR A 500 0.15 -4.16 3.19
C THR A 500 0.88 -5.50 3.12
N GLY A 501 0.95 -6.13 1.93
CA GLY A 501 1.43 -7.51 1.79
C GLY A 501 2.83 -7.73 2.36
N CYS A 502 3.74 -6.80 2.11
CA CYS A 502 5.12 -6.89 2.60
C CYS A 502 5.23 -6.79 4.13
N LEU A 503 4.31 -6.09 4.80
CA LEU A 503 4.28 -6.00 6.27
C LEU A 503 3.74 -7.30 6.88
N VAL A 504 2.84 -8.00 6.19
CA VAL A 504 2.40 -9.34 6.57
C VAL A 504 3.54 -10.35 6.38
N ASP A 505 4.20 -10.33 5.23
CA ASP A 505 5.29 -11.27 4.90
C ASP A 505 6.46 -11.13 5.87
N PHE A 506 6.94 -9.89 6.05
CA PHE A 506 7.98 -9.55 7.01
C PHE A 506 7.53 -9.85 8.44
N GLY A 507 6.33 -9.40 8.82
CA GLY A 507 5.84 -9.47 10.18
C GLY A 507 5.70 -10.90 10.67
N LEU A 508 5.08 -11.78 9.88
CA LEU A 508 4.93 -13.19 10.23
C LEU A 508 6.30 -13.91 10.25
N TYR A 509 7.15 -13.70 9.25
CA TYR A 509 8.47 -14.34 9.22
C TYR A 509 9.32 -13.92 10.41
N PHE A 510 9.41 -12.61 10.68
CA PHE A 510 10.19 -12.10 11.80
C PHE A 510 9.60 -12.57 13.14
N PHE A 511 8.29 -12.46 13.34
CA PHE A 511 7.62 -12.86 14.58
C PHE A 511 7.85 -14.33 14.95
N HIS A 512 7.78 -15.24 13.98
CA HIS A 512 7.95 -16.67 14.27
C HIS A 512 9.39 -17.10 14.49
N ASN A 513 10.37 -16.27 14.11
CA ASN A 513 11.78 -16.64 14.09
C ASN A 513 12.68 -15.74 14.97
N TYR A 514 12.17 -14.64 15.53
CA TYR A 514 12.98 -13.68 16.31
C TYR A 514 13.64 -14.33 17.53
N ALA A 515 13.02 -15.35 18.15
CA ALA A 515 13.61 -16.02 19.31
C ALA A 515 14.94 -16.69 18.94
N THR A 516 14.98 -17.41 17.82
CA THR A 516 16.20 -18.02 17.28
C THR A 516 17.24 -16.97 16.88
N PHE A 517 16.82 -15.86 16.28
CA PHE A 517 17.73 -14.76 15.95
C PHE A 517 18.32 -14.09 17.19
N ARG A 518 17.51 -13.89 18.23
CA ARG A 518 17.94 -13.31 19.51
C ARG A 518 18.93 -14.21 20.25
N GLU A 519 18.76 -15.53 20.19
CA GLU A 519 19.72 -16.48 20.79
C GLU A 519 21.09 -16.46 20.10
N THR A 520 21.14 -16.07 18.82
CA THR A 520 22.34 -16.10 17.98
C THR A 520 22.91 -14.71 17.67
N GLN A 521 22.32 -13.65 18.24
CA GLN A 521 22.76 -12.27 18.05
C GLN A 521 24.23 -12.10 18.50
N GLY A 522 25.01 -11.34 17.73
CA GLY A 522 26.45 -11.16 17.95
C GLY A 522 27.36 -12.23 17.31
N ALA A 523 26.83 -13.38 16.88
CA ALA A 523 27.58 -14.37 16.10
C ALA A 523 27.74 -14.00 14.61
N GLY A 524 27.41 -12.76 14.23
CA GLY A 524 27.27 -12.34 12.83
C GLY A 524 26.02 -12.89 12.14
N PHE A 525 25.05 -13.39 12.91
CA PHE A 525 23.81 -13.97 12.44
C PHE A 525 22.64 -13.04 12.74
N GLY A 526 21.73 -12.87 11.78
CA GLY A 526 20.54 -12.02 11.91
C GLY A 526 19.52 -12.38 10.84
N PRO A 527 18.27 -11.90 10.94
CA PRO A 527 17.29 -12.06 9.88
C PRO A 527 17.72 -11.24 8.65
N PHE A 528 17.85 -11.91 7.52
CA PHE A 528 18.30 -11.30 6.26
C PHE A 528 17.14 -11.14 5.28
N PHE A 529 17.06 -9.98 4.63
CA PHE A 529 15.99 -9.66 3.69
C PHE A 529 16.51 -9.18 2.33
N TYR A 530 15.68 -9.39 1.32
CA TYR A 530 15.80 -8.75 0.01
C TYR A 530 14.60 -7.83 -0.22
N LEU A 531 14.82 -6.55 -0.53
CA LEU A 531 13.75 -5.55 -0.64
C LEU A 531 13.50 -5.17 -2.11
N PRO A 532 12.36 -5.56 -2.69
CA PRO A 532 12.11 -5.41 -4.12
C PRO A 532 11.45 -4.08 -4.49
N LYS A 533 11.61 -3.71 -5.77
CA LYS A 533 10.80 -2.73 -6.52
C LYS A 533 10.60 -1.37 -5.85
N MET A 534 11.57 -0.90 -5.04
CA MET A 534 11.56 0.46 -4.51
C MET A 534 11.85 1.47 -5.63
N GLU A 535 11.20 2.63 -5.59
CA GLU A 535 11.43 3.70 -6.58
C GLU A 535 12.16 4.92 -5.99
N HIS A 536 12.09 5.12 -4.67
CA HIS A 536 12.63 6.30 -4.01
C HIS A 536 13.24 5.97 -2.65
N SER A 537 14.25 6.74 -2.22
CA SER A 537 14.91 6.56 -0.91
C SER A 537 13.97 6.69 0.28
N ARG A 538 12.87 7.45 0.15
CA ARG A 538 11.82 7.52 1.18
C ARG A 538 11.20 6.17 1.53
N GLU A 539 11.18 5.23 0.59
CA GLU A 539 10.66 3.89 0.81
C GLU A 539 11.66 3.03 1.59
N ALA A 540 12.96 3.23 1.33
CA ALA A 540 14.04 2.65 2.13
C ALA A 540 13.98 3.17 3.58
N LYS A 541 13.65 4.45 3.77
CA LYS A 541 13.40 5.04 5.10
C LYS A 541 12.23 4.38 5.83
N ILE A 542 11.15 4.02 5.12
CA ILE A 542 10.02 3.31 5.73
C ILE A 542 10.47 1.92 6.21
N TRP A 543 11.22 1.18 5.38
CA TRP A 543 11.81 -0.09 5.79
C TRP A 543 12.72 0.05 7.01
N ASN A 544 13.60 1.06 7.04
CA ASN A 544 14.47 1.31 8.18
C ASN A 544 13.67 1.47 9.48
N ARG A 545 12.59 2.27 9.45
CA ARG A 545 11.71 2.45 10.62
C ARG A 545 10.95 1.18 11.00
N VAL A 546 10.56 0.36 10.03
CA VAL A 546 9.94 -0.95 10.28
C VAL A 546 10.93 -1.86 11.01
N PHE A 547 12.20 -1.88 10.59
CA PHE A 547 13.25 -2.68 11.23
C PHE A 547 13.55 -2.20 12.66
N GLU A 548 13.81 -0.90 12.84
CA GLU A 548 14.04 -0.30 14.16
C GLU A 548 12.88 -0.58 15.13
N TRP A 549 11.64 -0.46 14.63
CA TRP A 549 10.46 -0.77 15.42
C TRP A 549 10.39 -2.25 15.82
N ALA A 550 10.66 -3.16 14.87
CA ALA A 550 10.59 -4.59 15.09
C ALA A 550 11.67 -5.06 16.09
N GLU A 551 12.92 -4.64 15.91
CA GLU A 551 14.05 -4.94 16.80
C GLU A 551 13.76 -4.49 18.23
N LYS A 552 13.35 -3.22 18.38
CA LYS A 552 12.98 -2.65 19.68
C LYS A 552 11.83 -3.41 20.33
N ARG A 553 10.82 -3.85 19.56
CA ARG A 553 9.63 -4.52 20.09
C ARG A 553 9.94 -5.89 20.69
N VAL A 554 10.90 -6.63 20.13
CA VAL A 554 11.27 -7.99 20.55
C VAL A 554 12.55 -8.06 21.38
N GLY A 555 13.24 -6.93 21.55
CA GLY A 555 14.46 -6.80 22.35
C GLY A 555 15.67 -7.46 21.70
N ILE A 556 15.86 -7.21 20.40
CA ILE A 556 17.08 -7.54 19.65
C ILE A 556 17.85 -6.24 19.42
N ASP A 557 19.19 -6.31 19.39
CA ASP A 557 20.05 -5.15 19.19
C ASP A 557 19.79 -4.44 17.85
N GLU A 558 19.90 -3.11 17.84
CA GLU A 558 19.69 -2.27 16.66
C GLU A 558 20.66 -2.66 15.53
N GLY A 559 20.14 -2.74 14.30
CA GLY A 559 20.93 -3.14 13.13
C GLY A 559 21.19 -4.65 13.06
N THR A 560 20.46 -5.49 13.80
CA THR A 560 20.55 -6.95 13.65
C THR A 560 19.85 -7.44 12.39
N ILE A 561 18.74 -6.80 12.01
CA ILE A 561 18.09 -6.99 10.72
C ILE A 561 19.01 -6.47 9.63
N ARG A 562 19.21 -7.28 8.58
CA ARG A 562 20.08 -6.92 7.45
C ARG A 562 19.34 -7.07 6.13
N ALA A 563 19.48 -6.11 5.23
CA ALA A 563 18.74 -6.08 3.97
C ALA A 563 19.63 -5.78 2.76
N THR A 564 19.39 -6.49 1.65
CA THR A 564 19.89 -6.13 0.32
C THR A 564 18.75 -5.51 -0.49
N VAL A 565 18.97 -4.37 -1.12
CA VAL A 565 17.95 -3.70 -1.94
C VAL A 565 18.13 -4.04 -3.42
N LEU A 566 17.07 -4.44 -4.11
CA LEU A 566 17.10 -4.59 -5.56
C LEU A 566 16.94 -3.21 -6.20
N ILE A 567 17.97 -2.73 -6.91
CA ILE A 567 17.87 -1.49 -7.71
C ILE A 567 17.29 -1.85 -9.06
N GLU A 568 16.05 -2.29 -9.08
CA GLU A 568 15.39 -2.83 -10.26
C GLU A 568 14.32 -1.89 -10.81
N THR A 569 14.37 -0.61 -10.42
CA THR A 569 13.53 0.43 -10.99
C THR A 569 14.39 1.57 -11.54
N LEU A 570 13.96 2.18 -12.63
CA LEU A 570 14.68 3.29 -13.24
C LEU A 570 14.78 4.50 -12.29
N PRO A 571 13.75 4.89 -11.50
CA PRO A 571 13.90 5.99 -10.55
C PRO A 571 14.92 5.72 -9.42
N ALA A 572 15.09 4.45 -9.01
CA ALA A 572 15.98 4.09 -7.91
C ALA A 572 17.47 4.20 -8.26
N VAL A 573 17.86 4.05 -9.54
CA VAL A 573 19.27 4.18 -9.94
C VAL A 573 19.83 5.58 -9.65
N PHE A 574 18.98 6.60 -9.63
CA PHE A 574 19.36 7.99 -9.32
C PHE A 574 19.38 8.30 -7.82
N GLN A 575 19.07 7.30 -6.97
CA GLN A 575 18.92 7.45 -5.53
C GLN A 575 19.64 6.32 -4.76
N MET A 576 20.60 5.62 -5.38
CA MET A 576 21.27 4.48 -4.75
C MET A 576 22.01 4.87 -3.46
N ASP A 577 22.69 6.01 -3.48
CA ASP A 577 23.40 6.53 -2.30
C ASP A 577 22.42 6.90 -1.18
N GLU A 578 21.30 7.55 -1.52
CA GLU A 578 20.26 7.93 -0.57
C GLU A 578 19.51 6.72 -0.01
N ILE A 579 19.28 5.69 -0.82
CA ILE A 579 18.70 4.41 -0.38
C ILE A 579 19.63 3.75 0.65
N LEU A 580 20.94 3.68 0.35
CA LEU A 580 21.93 3.16 1.28
C LEU A 580 22.02 4.03 2.54
N TYR A 581 21.92 5.34 2.43
CA TYR A 581 22.00 6.26 3.56
C TYR A 581 20.82 6.09 4.53
N GLU A 582 19.61 5.96 4.01
CA GLU A 582 18.40 5.76 4.82
C GLU A 582 18.37 4.36 5.46
N LEU A 583 19.07 3.37 4.90
CA LEU A 583 19.21 2.01 5.42
C LEU A 583 20.61 1.72 5.99
N ARG A 584 21.46 2.72 6.25
CA ARG A 584 22.89 2.52 6.52
C ARG A 584 23.18 1.57 7.69
N ASP A 585 22.29 1.55 8.68
CA ASP A 585 22.42 0.72 9.88
C ASP A 585 21.87 -0.71 9.67
N HIS A 586 21.21 -0.99 8.55
CA HIS A 586 20.60 -2.28 8.20
C HIS A 586 21.02 -2.80 6.81
N SER A 587 21.78 -2.05 6.01
CA SER A 587 22.12 -2.42 4.63
C SER A 587 23.29 -3.41 4.59
N VAL A 588 23.17 -4.41 3.72
CA VAL A 588 24.27 -5.29 3.30
C VAL A 588 24.49 -5.30 1.79
N GLY A 589 23.91 -4.32 1.08
CA GLY A 589 24.23 -4.10 -0.34
C GLY A 589 23.04 -3.80 -1.23
N LEU A 590 23.34 -3.70 -2.52
CA LEU A 590 22.39 -3.50 -3.60
C LEU A 590 22.53 -4.64 -4.63
N ASN A 591 21.48 -4.89 -5.41
CA ASN A 591 21.47 -5.89 -6.48
C ASN A 591 21.08 -5.30 -7.85
N CYS A 592 21.76 -5.80 -8.89
CA CYS A 592 21.46 -5.53 -10.29
C CYS A 592 20.32 -6.42 -10.83
N GLY A 593 19.21 -5.82 -11.25
CA GLY A 593 18.11 -6.48 -11.97
C GLY A 593 18.14 -6.22 -13.48
N ARG A 594 17.63 -7.16 -14.28
CA ARG A 594 17.45 -6.96 -15.75
C ARG A 594 15.99 -6.71 -16.12
N TRP A 595 15.12 -7.69 -15.90
CA TRP A 595 13.75 -7.64 -16.42
C TRP A 595 12.91 -6.55 -15.76
N ASP A 596 12.89 -6.48 -14.43
CA ASP A 596 12.21 -5.41 -13.71
C ASP A 596 12.77 -4.02 -14.05
N TYR A 597 14.09 -3.90 -14.22
CA TYR A 597 14.72 -2.62 -14.56
C TYR A 597 14.26 -2.10 -15.93
N ILE A 598 14.29 -2.94 -16.96
CA ILE A 598 13.84 -2.52 -18.30
C ILE A 598 12.31 -2.40 -18.40
N PHE A 599 11.57 -3.15 -17.59
CA PHE A 599 10.14 -2.95 -17.39
C PHE A 599 9.85 -1.57 -16.79
N SER A 600 10.58 -1.20 -15.74
CA SER A 600 10.52 0.11 -15.10
C SER A 600 10.94 1.23 -16.04
N TYR A 601 11.93 1.00 -16.91
CA TYR A 601 12.31 1.95 -17.96
C TYR A 601 11.13 2.28 -18.87
N VAL A 602 10.45 1.26 -19.40
CA VAL A 602 9.28 1.48 -20.27
C VAL A 602 8.13 2.11 -19.51
N LYS A 603 7.87 1.70 -18.26
CA LYS A 603 6.87 2.35 -17.41
C LYS A 603 7.19 3.83 -17.21
N THR A 604 8.41 4.18 -16.85
CA THR A 604 8.80 5.57 -16.58
C THR A 604 8.62 6.42 -17.84
N PHE A 605 9.01 5.89 -18.99
CA PHE A 605 8.95 6.58 -20.28
C PHE A 605 7.74 6.20 -21.14
N GLN A 606 6.64 5.77 -20.53
CA GLN A 606 5.48 5.25 -21.27
C GLN A 606 4.85 6.26 -22.25
N ASN A 607 5.01 7.56 -22.00
CA ASN A 607 4.52 8.66 -22.83
C ASN A 607 5.58 9.26 -23.78
N HIS A 608 6.76 8.65 -23.88
CA HIS A 608 7.88 9.15 -24.67
C HIS A 608 8.06 8.30 -25.94
N PRO A 609 7.60 8.77 -27.12
CA PRO A 609 7.67 7.99 -28.38
C PRO A 609 9.10 7.76 -28.88
N ASP A 610 10.09 8.46 -28.32
CA ASP A 610 11.50 8.32 -28.64
C ASP A 610 12.21 7.28 -27.74
N ARG A 611 11.52 6.70 -26.76
CA ARG A 611 12.05 5.74 -25.78
C ARG A 611 11.45 4.34 -25.95
N ILE A 612 11.29 3.91 -27.19
CA ILE A 612 10.68 2.62 -27.54
C ILE A 612 11.70 1.48 -27.39
N LEU A 613 11.33 0.44 -26.66
CA LEU A 613 12.15 -0.74 -26.44
C LEU A 613 12.20 -1.62 -27.71
N PRO A 614 13.38 -2.11 -28.12
CA PRO A 614 13.49 -3.18 -29.11
C PRO A 614 13.05 -4.52 -28.50
N ASP A 615 13.26 -5.64 -29.20
CA ASP A 615 13.08 -6.97 -28.61
C ASP A 615 13.84 -7.06 -27.27
N ARG A 616 13.13 -7.31 -26.16
CA ARG A 616 13.71 -7.38 -24.80
C ARG A 616 14.93 -8.30 -24.68
N GLY A 617 14.99 -9.35 -25.49
CA GLY A 617 16.12 -10.28 -25.55
C GLY A 617 17.44 -9.59 -25.95
N LEU A 618 17.36 -8.55 -26.79
CA LEU A 618 18.50 -7.76 -27.27
C LEU A 618 18.95 -6.70 -26.25
N VAL A 619 18.10 -6.35 -25.29
CA VAL A 619 18.39 -5.37 -24.24
C VAL A 619 19.16 -6.06 -23.11
N GLY A 620 20.42 -6.38 -23.38
CA GLY A 620 21.33 -7.04 -22.46
C GLY A 620 22.17 -6.07 -21.63
N MET A 621 22.83 -6.61 -20.60
CA MET A 621 23.67 -5.84 -19.68
C MET A 621 24.95 -5.24 -20.32
N ASN A 622 25.22 -5.54 -21.59
CA ASN A 622 26.31 -4.94 -22.37
C ASN A 622 25.93 -3.64 -23.07
N GLN A 623 24.62 -3.33 -23.17
CA GLN A 623 24.20 -2.03 -23.69
C GLN A 623 24.63 -0.94 -22.72
N GLN A 624 25.02 0.21 -23.26
CA GLN A 624 25.68 1.27 -22.50
C GLN A 624 24.90 1.70 -21.26
N PHE A 625 23.57 1.92 -21.33
CA PHE A 625 22.80 2.31 -20.15
C PHE A 625 22.74 1.25 -19.05
N MET A 626 22.67 -0.04 -19.40
CA MET A 626 22.73 -1.14 -18.44
C MET A 626 24.13 -1.31 -17.85
N LYS A 627 25.16 -1.08 -18.66
CA LYS A 627 26.56 -1.08 -18.20
C LYS A 627 26.81 0.07 -17.23
N SER A 628 26.38 1.29 -17.55
CA SER A 628 26.47 2.46 -16.68
C SER A 628 25.72 2.25 -15.37
N TYR A 629 24.54 1.66 -15.43
CA TYR A 629 23.79 1.24 -14.24
C TYR A 629 24.61 0.27 -13.36
N SER A 630 25.16 -0.79 -13.96
CA SER A 630 25.99 -1.78 -13.25
C SER A 630 27.23 -1.15 -12.62
N ASP A 631 27.97 -0.33 -13.37
CA ASP A 631 29.21 0.31 -12.92
C ASP A 631 28.92 1.32 -11.79
N LEU A 632 27.84 2.10 -11.91
CA LEU A 632 27.42 3.04 -10.87
C LEU A 632 26.99 2.32 -9.59
N LEU A 633 26.27 1.20 -9.70
CA LEU A 633 25.86 0.41 -8.55
C LEU A 633 27.08 -0.14 -7.80
N ILE A 634 28.04 -0.74 -8.53
CA ILE A 634 29.28 -1.26 -7.94
C ILE A 634 30.03 -0.16 -7.20
N ARG A 635 30.27 0.97 -7.87
CA ARG A 635 30.96 2.11 -7.27
C ARG A 635 30.25 2.59 -6.00
N THR A 636 28.93 2.75 -6.07
CA THR A 636 28.12 3.25 -4.95
C THR A 636 28.20 2.30 -3.76
N CYS A 637 27.96 1.00 -3.97
CA CYS A 637 28.05 0.00 -2.90
C CYS A 637 29.43 -0.05 -2.24
N HIS A 638 30.49 -0.12 -3.05
CA HIS A 638 31.84 -0.32 -2.56
C HIS A 638 32.36 0.90 -1.79
N ARG A 639 32.02 2.11 -2.25
CA ARG A 639 32.30 3.34 -1.49
C ARG A 639 31.60 3.35 -0.13
N ARG A 640 30.43 2.71 0.00
CA ARG A 640 29.68 2.61 1.26
C ARG A 640 29.97 1.34 2.06
N GLY A 641 30.91 0.50 1.61
CA GLY A 641 31.36 -0.69 2.34
C GLY A 641 30.39 -1.87 2.34
N VAL A 642 29.52 -1.97 1.33
CA VAL A 642 28.51 -3.04 1.21
C VAL A 642 28.59 -3.76 -0.14
N HIS A 643 27.89 -4.89 -0.27
CA HIS A 643 27.95 -5.70 -1.49
C HIS A 643 27.26 -5.03 -2.70
N ALA A 644 27.83 -5.25 -3.89
CA ALA A 644 27.25 -5.03 -5.20
C ALA A 644 26.95 -6.38 -5.89
N MET A 645 25.70 -6.81 -5.86
CA MET A 645 25.29 -8.11 -6.40
C MET A 645 24.93 -8.03 -7.89
N GLY A 646 25.38 -9.02 -8.67
CA GLY A 646 25.06 -9.19 -10.09
C GLY A 646 23.68 -9.79 -10.36
N GLY A 647 23.36 -10.01 -11.64
CA GLY A 647 22.03 -10.41 -12.08
C GLY A 647 21.80 -11.92 -12.18
N MET A 648 20.61 -12.28 -12.66
CA MET A 648 20.12 -13.67 -12.74
C MET A 648 20.69 -14.48 -13.92
N ALA A 649 21.15 -15.71 -13.66
CA ALA A 649 21.21 -16.79 -14.66
C ALA A 649 20.01 -17.73 -14.51
N ALA A 650 19.06 -17.63 -15.44
CA ALA A 650 17.78 -18.34 -15.39
C ALA A 650 17.76 -19.69 -16.16
N GLN A 651 18.88 -20.09 -16.77
CA GLN A 651 18.93 -21.27 -17.65
C GLN A 651 18.61 -22.57 -16.89
N ILE A 652 17.71 -23.36 -17.45
CA ILE A 652 17.40 -24.70 -16.97
C ILE A 652 18.16 -25.70 -17.84
N PRO A 653 18.89 -26.66 -17.25
CA PRO A 653 19.52 -27.72 -18.01
C PRO A 653 18.53 -28.45 -18.92
N ILE A 654 18.86 -28.52 -20.22
CA ILE A 654 18.04 -29.11 -21.28
C ILE A 654 18.18 -30.63 -21.20
N LYS A 655 17.06 -31.33 -21.01
CA LYS A 655 17.10 -32.79 -20.90
C LYS A 655 17.49 -33.41 -22.25
N ASP A 656 18.38 -34.40 -22.21
CA ASP A 656 18.78 -35.23 -23.37
C ASP A 656 19.43 -34.45 -24.54
N ASP A 657 19.92 -33.22 -24.31
CA ASP A 657 20.66 -32.41 -25.30
C ASP A 657 21.97 -31.84 -24.70
N PRO A 658 23.08 -32.60 -24.73
CA PRO A 658 24.37 -32.17 -24.19
C PRO A 658 24.97 -30.96 -24.90
N GLU A 659 24.76 -30.82 -26.21
CA GLU A 659 25.34 -29.72 -27.00
C GLU A 659 24.62 -28.40 -26.72
N ALA A 660 23.28 -28.40 -26.66
CA ALA A 660 22.53 -27.22 -26.28
C ALA A 660 22.83 -26.79 -24.83
N ASN A 661 23.01 -27.74 -23.91
CA ASN A 661 23.48 -27.45 -22.54
C ASN A 661 24.86 -26.80 -22.52
N LYS A 662 25.81 -27.32 -23.31
CA LYS A 662 27.15 -26.77 -23.39
C LYS A 662 27.13 -25.34 -23.92
N ALA A 663 26.32 -25.06 -24.94
CA ALA A 663 26.13 -23.72 -25.48
C ALA A 663 25.50 -22.77 -24.44
N ALA A 664 24.42 -23.19 -23.77
CA ALA A 664 23.75 -22.40 -22.74
C ALA A 664 24.68 -22.09 -21.55
N LEU A 665 25.41 -23.08 -21.05
CA LEU A 665 26.40 -22.91 -19.98
C LEU A 665 27.57 -22.01 -20.43
N GLY A 666 27.97 -22.07 -21.70
CA GLY A 666 28.96 -21.16 -22.27
C GLY A 666 28.52 -19.69 -22.19
N LEU A 667 27.24 -19.41 -22.49
CA LEU A 667 26.67 -18.07 -22.35
C LEU A 667 26.62 -17.63 -20.89
N VAL A 668 26.19 -18.51 -19.97
CA VAL A 668 26.20 -18.23 -18.52
C VAL A 668 27.60 -17.89 -18.04
N ARG A 669 28.61 -18.71 -18.38
CA ARG A 669 30.01 -18.46 -17.98
C ARG A 669 30.53 -17.13 -18.51
N LYS A 670 30.23 -16.78 -19.75
CA LYS A 670 30.63 -15.48 -20.35
C LYS A 670 29.99 -14.31 -19.60
N ASP A 671 28.72 -14.41 -19.27
CA ASP A 671 27.99 -13.37 -18.56
C ASP A 671 28.49 -13.22 -17.11
N LYS A 672 28.69 -14.33 -16.39
CA LYS A 672 29.21 -14.30 -15.01
C LYS A 672 30.65 -13.83 -14.94
N LEU A 673 31.46 -14.12 -15.95
CA LEU A 673 32.83 -13.59 -16.03
C LEU A 673 32.82 -12.08 -16.24
N ARG A 674 31.86 -11.57 -17.02
CA ARG A 674 31.67 -10.12 -17.19
C ARG A 674 31.30 -9.47 -15.85
N GLU A 675 30.36 -10.04 -15.09
CA GLU A 675 29.96 -9.52 -13.78
C GLU A 675 31.11 -9.55 -12.77
N ALA A 676 31.83 -10.68 -12.67
CA ALA A 676 32.99 -10.81 -11.78
C ALA A 676 34.06 -9.76 -12.12
N LYS A 677 34.43 -9.63 -13.40
CA LYS A 677 35.36 -8.60 -13.90
C LYS A 677 34.84 -7.19 -13.72
N ALA A 678 33.51 -6.99 -13.73
CA ALA A 678 32.90 -5.71 -13.43
C ALA A 678 33.17 -5.32 -11.97
N GLY A 679 33.37 -6.27 -11.07
CA GLY A 679 33.58 -6.01 -9.64
C GLY A 679 32.36 -6.36 -8.80
N HIS A 680 31.38 -7.09 -9.34
CA HIS A 680 30.30 -7.62 -8.51
C HIS A 680 30.83 -8.62 -7.48
N ASP A 681 30.33 -8.58 -6.25
CA ASP A 681 30.77 -9.50 -5.19
C ASP A 681 30.15 -10.89 -5.31
N GLY A 682 29.06 -11.00 -6.06
CA GLY A 682 28.35 -12.26 -6.28
C GLY A 682 27.32 -12.15 -7.38
N THR A 683 26.62 -13.25 -7.63
CA THR A 683 25.63 -13.35 -8.72
C THR A 683 24.47 -14.26 -8.37
N TRP A 684 23.41 -14.22 -9.16
CA TRP A 684 22.22 -15.05 -8.99
C TRP A 684 22.13 -16.21 -9.98
N ALA A 685 21.55 -17.31 -9.50
CA ALA A 685 21.15 -18.46 -10.31
C ALA A 685 19.74 -18.94 -9.91
N ALA A 686 18.94 -19.34 -10.91
CA ALA A 686 17.58 -19.85 -10.65
C ALA A 686 17.50 -21.37 -10.51
N HIS A 687 18.60 -22.09 -10.79
CA HIS A 687 18.62 -23.55 -10.80
C HIS A 687 19.90 -24.11 -10.15
N PRO A 688 19.81 -25.13 -9.27
CA PRO A 688 20.98 -25.71 -8.60
C PRO A 688 22.08 -26.19 -9.54
N GLY A 689 21.72 -26.66 -10.73
CA GLY A 689 22.68 -27.10 -11.76
C GLY A 689 23.60 -26.00 -12.31
N LEU A 690 23.29 -24.72 -12.09
CA LEU A 690 24.14 -23.60 -12.52
C LEU A 690 25.15 -23.15 -11.45
N ILE A 691 24.92 -23.54 -10.18
CA ILE A 691 25.73 -23.10 -9.04
C ILE A 691 27.21 -23.45 -9.21
N PRO A 692 27.61 -24.68 -9.65
CA PRO A 692 29.02 -25.00 -9.84
C PRO A 692 29.71 -24.11 -10.87
N ALA A 693 29.05 -23.83 -12.00
CA ALA A 693 29.62 -23.00 -13.06
C ALA A 693 29.78 -21.53 -12.62
N CYS A 694 28.81 -20.99 -11.87
CA CYS A 694 28.91 -19.64 -11.32
C CYS A 694 30.02 -19.56 -10.24
N ASN A 695 30.06 -20.54 -9.33
CA ASN A 695 31.06 -20.60 -8.26
C ASN A 695 32.47 -20.69 -8.82
N GLU A 696 32.70 -21.50 -9.85
CA GLU A 696 34.01 -21.64 -10.50
C GLU A 696 34.50 -20.29 -11.04
N ILE A 697 33.64 -19.54 -11.73
CA ILE A 697 34.00 -18.23 -12.32
C ILE A 697 34.34 -17.20 -11.25
N PHE A 698 33.48 -17.05 -10.23
CA PHE A 698 33.71 -16.07 -9.17
C PHE A 698 34.92 -16.46 -8.31
N THR A 699 35.09 -17.74 -7.98
CA THR A 699 36.26 -18.23 -7.22
C THR A 699 37.56 -18.02 -8.00
N ALA A 700 37.57 -18.30 -9.31
CA ALA A 700 38.74 -18.08 -10.15
C ALA A 700 39.12 -16.58 -10.25
N HIS A 701 38.14 -15.68 -10.18
CA HIS A 701 38.39 -14.24 -10.25
C HIS A 701 38.79 -13.62 -8.90
N MET A 702 38.10 -13.99 -7.82
CA MET A 702 38.27 -13.40 -6.48
C MET A 702 39.36 -14.10 -5.64
N GLY A 703 39.78 -15.30 -6.02
CA GLY A 703 40.72 -16.10 -5.25
C GLY A 703 40.17 -16.48 -3.88
N GLU A 704 40.96 -16.22 -2.82
CA GLU A 704 40.57 -16.47 -1.43
C GLU A 704 39.69 -15.35 -0.84
N ALA A 705 39.57 -14.20 -1.52
CA ALA A 705 38.79 -13.09 -1.02
C ALA A 705 37.28 -13.45 -0.98
N PRO A 706 36.56 -13.10 0.10
CA PRO A 706 35.14 -13.38 0.21
C PRO A 706 34.28 -12.46 -0.67
N ASN A 707 34.78 -11.28 -1.02
CA ASN A 707 34.11 -10.24 -1.79
C ASN A 707 35.16 -9.30 -2.45
N GLN A 708 34.68 -8.35 -3.25
CA GLN A 708 35.46 -7.35 -4.00
C GLN A 708 35.26 -5.91 -3.49
N ILE A 709 34.55 -5.73 -2.37
CA ILE A 709 34.20 -4.42 -1.78
C ILE A 709 35.41 -3.47 -1.68
N GLN A 710 36.57 -3.98 -1.25
CA GLN A 710 37.79 -3.17 -1.10
C GLN A 710 38.69 -3.15 -2.34
N SER A 711 38.53 -4.10 -3.28
CA SER A 711 39.45 -4.29 -4.40
C SER A 711 38.95 -3.72 -5.74
N ALA A 712 37.64 -3.52 -5.90
CA ALA A 712 37.02 -3.11 -7.15
C ALA A 712 36.22 -1.79 -7.00
N THR A 713 36.90 -0.66 -6.81
CA THR A 713 36.24 0.62 -6.47
C THR A 713 35.41 1.27 -7.57
N ARG A 714 35.69 0.98 -8.85
CA ARG A 714 35.00 1.54 -10.03
C ARG A 714 34.96 3.07 -10.07
N GLU A 715 36.07 3.73 -9.72
CA GLU A 715 36.10 5.20 -9.65
C GLU A 715 35.79 5.91 -10.98
N GLU A 716 36.03 5.27 -12.13
CA GLU A 716 35.64 5.81 -13.43
C GLU A 716 34.13 6.10 -13.54
N ALA A 717 33.30 5.36 -12.79
CA ALA A 717 31.86 5.55 -12.75
C ALA A 717 31.42 6.85 -12.05
N ALA A 718 32.34 7.56 -11.36
CA ALA A 718 32.07 8.89 -10.80
C ALA A 718 31.72 9.93 -11.88
N SER A 719 32.18 9.70 -13.11
CA SER A 719 31.95 10.59 -14.25
C SER A 719 30.65 10.33 -15.01
N LEU A 720 29.87 9.30 -14.63
CA LEU A 720 28.63 8.94 -15.30
C LEU A 720 27.59 10.04 -15.18
N THR A 721 26.93 10.34 -16.28
CA THR A 721 25.90 11.37 -16.38
C THR A 721 24.50 10.77 -16.31
N VAL A 722 23.50 11.63 -16.16
CA VAL A 722 22.09 11.23 -16.26
C VAL A 722 21.79 10.59 -17.62
N GLU A 723 22.36 11.13 -18.71
CA GLU A 723 22.10 10.60 -20.05
C GLU A 723 22.73 9.21 -20.29
N ASP A 724 23.84 8.91 -19.63
CA ASP A 724 24.42 7.56 -19.68
C ASP A 724 23.46 6.50 -19.14
N LEU A 725 22.71 6.83 -18.07
CA LEU A 725 21.72 5.94 -17.44
C LEU A 725 20.40 5.90 -18.20
N LEU A 726 20.07 6.96 -18.93
CA LEU A 726 18.82 7.08 -19.67
C LEU A 726 18.92 6.68 -21.13
N GLN A 727 20.11 6.40 -21.67
CA GLN A 727 20.32 6.19 -23.10
C GLN A 727 19.30 5.20 -23.71
N ARG A 728 18.86 5.53 -24.94
CA ARG A 728 17.88 4.74 -25.68
C ARG A 728 18.41 3.32 -25.93
N PRO A 729 17.66 2.27 -25.56
CA PRO A 729 18.01 0.91 -25.91
C PRO A 729 18.04 0.71 -27.43
N SER A 730 19.07 0.02 -27.93
CA SER A 730 19.26 -0.24 -29.37
C SER A 730 18.92 -1.68 -29.73
N GLY A 731 18.31 -1.91 -30.88
CA GLY A 731 18.00 -3.24 -31.40
C GLY A 731 16.88 -3.21 -32.43
N VAL A 732 16.52 -4.39 -32.93
CA VAL A 732 15.39 -4.58 -33.84
C VAL A 732 14.13 -4.98 -33.08
N ARG A 733 12.97 -4.71 -33.69
CA ARG A 733 11.63 -5.09 -33.22
C ARG A 733 11.05 -6.06 -34.23
N THR A 734 10.86 -7.30 -33.82
CA THR A 734 10.55 -8.38 -34.75
C THR A 734 9.17 -8.99 -34.50
N MET A 735 8.63 -9.63 -35.53
CA MET A 735 7.40 -10.43 -35.38
C MET A 735 7.57 -11.56 -34.35
N GLU A 736 8.75 -12.20 -34.31
CA GLU A 736 9.01 -13.23 -33.30
C GLU A 736 9.10 -12.63 -31.90
N GLY A 737 9.63 -11.42 -31.73
CA GLY A 737 9.59 -10.70 -30.45
C GLY A 737 8.16 -10.50 -29.94
N LEU A 738 7.24 -10.06 -30.82
CA LEU A 738 5.82 -9.90 -30.50
C LEU A 738 5.16 -11.24 -30.11
N ARG A 739 5.46 -12.31 -30.85
CA ARG A 739 4.94 -13.68 -30.61
C ARG A 739 5.48 -14.26 -29.31
N LEU A 740 6.79 -14.21 -29.10
CA LEU A 740 7.47 -14.72 -27.92
C LEU A 740 6.91 -14.06 -26.66
N ASN A 741 6.77 -12.74 -26.63
CA ASN A 741 6.19 -12.03 -25.50
C ASN A 741 4.75 -12.49 -25.22
N THR A 742 3.94 -12.62 -26.28
CA THR A 742 2.55 -13.08 -26.15
C THR A 742 2.49 -14.49 -25.56
N ARG A 743 3.29 -15.40 -26.09
CA ARG A 743 3.32 -16.81 -25.71
C ARG A 743 3.87 -17.04 -24.30
N VAL A 744 4.95 -16.34 -23.94
CA VAL A 744 5.55 -16.42 -22.60
C VAL A 744 4.63 -15.75 -21.57
N GLY A 745 4.12 -14.56 -21.85
CA GLY A 745 3.26 -13.83 -20.92
C GLY A 745 1.97 -14.57 -20.59
N ILE A 746 1.31 -15.19 -21.58
CA ILE A 746 0.10 -15.98 -21.36
C ILE A 746 0.40 -17.27 -20.58
N GLN A 747 1.46 -18.02 -20.93
CA GLN A 747 1.79 -19.26 -20.23
C GLN A 747 2.21 -19.00 -18.77
N TYR A 748 3.02 -17.96 -18.54
CA TYR A 748 3.38 -17.56 -17.19
C TYR A 748 2.14 -17.21 -16.38
N LEU A 749 1.27 -16.34 -16.92
CA LEU A 749 0.06 -15.92 -16.22
C LEU A 749 -0.90 -17.09 -15.96
N ALA A 750 -1.02 -18.04 -16.90
CA ALA A 750 -1.83 -19.25 -16.69
C ALA A 750 -1.29 -20.09 -15.52
N ALA A 751 0.03 -20.27 -15.41
CA ALA A 751 0.66 -20.96 -14.30
C ALA A 751 0.49 -20.19 -12.98
N TRP A 752 0.65 -18.87 -13.01
CA TRP A 752 0.48 -17.98 -11.86
C TRP A 752 -0.94 -18.03 -11.31
N LEU A 753 -1.96 -17.98 -12.17
CA LEU A 753 -3.38 -18.13 -11.78
C LEU A 753 -3.70 -19.50 -11.19
N THR A 754 -2.88 -20.52 -11.46
CA THR A 754 -2.99 -21.86 -10.87
C THR A 754 -2.08 -22.07 -9.66
N GLY A 755 -1.47 -21.01 -9.12
CA GLY A 755 -0.68 -21.07 -7.89
C GLY A 755 0.82 -21.26 -8.08
N THR A 756 1.36 -21.19 -9.30
CA THR A 756 2.81 -21.34 -9.57
C THR A 756 3.42 -20.04 -10.08
N GLY A 757 4.32 -19.41 -9.31
CA GLY A 757 5.00 -18.16 -9.72
C GLY A 757 6.40 -18.34 -10.32
N SER A 758 6.97 -19.55 -10.25
CA SER A 758 8.27 -19.90 -10.83
C SER A 758 8.06 -20.96 -11.90
N VAL A 759 8.18 -20.57 -13.17
CA VAL A 759 7.63 -21.33 -14.29
C VAL A 759 8.72 -21.68 -15.31
N PRO A 760 8.99 -22.98 -15.58
CA PRO A 760 9.93 -23.36 -16.63
C PRO A 760 9.29 -23.16 -18.01
N LEU A 761 9.76 -22.15 -18.76
CA LEU A 761 9.31 -21.86 -20.12
C LEU A 761 10.52 -21.77 -21.05
N TYR A 762 10.51 -22.56 -22.12
CA TYR A 762 11.58 -22.55 -23.14
C TYR A 762 13.01 -22.67 -22.55
N ASN A 763 13.16 -23.54 -21.55
CA ASN A 763 14.41 -23.80 -20.83
C ASN A 763 14.94 -22.61 -19.99
N LEU A 764 14.06 -21.66 -19.65
CA LEU A 764 14.33 -20.59 -18.69
C LEU A 764 13.37 -20.75 -17.51
N MET A 765 13.86 -20.47 -16.31
CA MET A 765 13.03 -20.34 -15.12
C MET A 765 12.52 -18.91 -15.06
N GLU A 766 11.25 -18.71 -15.39
CA GLU A 766 10.63 -17.40 -15.50
C GLU A 766 9.85 -17.05 -14.23
N ASP A 767 9.84 -15.76 -13.90
CA ASP A 767 9.11 -15.13 -12.80
C ASP A 767 8.20 -14.00 -13.33
N ALA A 768 7.55 -13.25 -12.42
CA ALA A 768 6.55 -12.25 -12.82
C ALA A 768 7.17 -11.11 -13.65
N ALA A 769 8.42 -10.72 -13.37
CA ALA A 769 9.15 -9.72 -14.13
C ALA A 769 9.23 -10.06 -15.63
N THR A 770 9.37 -11.34 -16.00
CA THR A 770 9.35 -11.77 -17.41
C THR A 770 7.99 -11.51 -18.07
N ALA A 771 6.89 -11.78 -17.38
CA ALA A 771 5.55 -11.51 -17.91
C ALA A 771 5.25 -10.01 -17.97
N GLU A 772 5.73 -9.24 -16.99
CA GLU A 772 5.65 -7.78 -16.96
C GLU A 772 6.35 -7.16 -18.17
N ILE A 773 7.63 -7.45 -18.41
CA ILE A 773 8.31 -6.89 -19.58
C ILE A 773 7.67 -7.34 -20.90
N SER A 774 7.15 -8.56 -20.96
CA SER A 774 6.46 -9.08 -22.14
C SER A 774 5.17 -8.31 -22.45
N ARG A 775 4.32 -8.04 -21.45
CA ARG A 775 3.09 -7.25 -21.66
C ARG A 775 3.39 -5.79 -21.96
N VAL A 776 4.37 -5.19 -21.29
CA VAL A 776 4.69 -3.77 -21.40
C VAL A 776 5.34 -3.44 -22.73
N GLN A 777 6.21 -4.30 -23.27
CA GLN A 777 6.77 -4.14 -24.61
C GLN A 777 5.66 -4.23 -25.68
N ASN A 778 4.78 -5.23 -25.59
CA ASN A 778 3.66 -5.38 -26.52
C ASN A 778 2.71 -4.18 -26.46
N TRP A 779 2.40 -3.69 -25.25
CA TRP A 779 1.62 -2.47 -25.04
C TRP A 779 2.28 -1.25 -25.68
N GLN A 780 3.59 -1.08 -25.48
CA GLN A 780 4.32 0.07 -26.03
C GLN A 780 4.30 0.05 -27.56
N TRP A 781 4.51 -1.11 -28.17
CA TRP A 781 4.48 -1.25 -29.63
C TRP A 781 3.09 -1.01 -30.23
N LEU A 782 2.03 -1.49 -29.56
CA LEU A 782 0.64 -1.23 -29.93
C LEU A 782 0.29 0.25 -29.81
N ARG A 783 0.65 0.89 -28.70
CA ARG A 783 0.36 2.29 -28.42
C ARG A 783 0.95 3.23 -29.47
N TYR A 784 2.18 2.98 -29.90
CA TYR A 784 2.90 3.84 -30.85
C TYR A 784 2.79 3.37 -32.30
N GLY A 785 2.06 2.28 -32.58
CA GLY A 785 1.88 1.77 -33.93
C GLY A 785 3.21 1.45 -34.62
N VAL A 786 4.12 0.80 -33.88
CA VAL A 786 5.52 0.64 -34.27
C VAL A 786 5.64 -0.27 -35.49
N GLU A 787 6.52 0.10 -36.41
CA GLU A 787 6.83 -0.74 -37.57
C GLU A 787 7.83 -1.83 -37.19
N LEU A 788 7.53 -3.08 -37.53
CA LEU A 788 8.41 -4.22 -37.33
C LEU A 788 9.54 -4.17 -38.36
N ASP A 789 10.77 -4.17 -37.88
CA ASP A 789 11.97 -3.92 -38.67
C ASP A 789 12.10 -4.95 -39.82
N GLY A 790 12.32 -4.45 -41.04
CA GLY A 790 12.50 -5.27 -42.24
C GLY A 790 11.20 -5.83 -42.86
N THR A 791 10.02 -5.47 -42.34
CA THR A 791 8.74 -6.02 -42.84
C THR A 791 7.77 -4.97 -43.42
N GLY A 792 7.88 -3.70 -43.03
CA GLY A 792 6.87 -2.68 -43.35
C GLY A 792 5.53 -2.84 -42.61
N VAL A 793 5.40 -3.86 -41.74
CA VAL A 793 4.17 -4.16 -41.00
C VAL A 793 4.14 -3.36 -39.71
N ARG A 794 3.07 -2.59 -39.48
CA ARG A 794 2.85 -1.87 -38.22
C ARG A 794 2.09 -2.72 -37.22
N VAL A 795 2.52 -2.67 -35.97
CA VAL A 795 1.82 -3.30 -34.85
C VAL A 795 0.54 -2.53 -34.58
N ASN A 796 -0.61 -3.20 -34.72
CA ASN A 796 -1.94 -2.67 -34.45
C ASN A 796 -2.81 -3.74 -33.78
N ALA A 797 -4.03 -3.36 -33.38
CA ALA A 797 -4.94 -4.25 -32.66
C ALA A 797 -5.32 -5.52 -33.45
N ASP A 798 -5.44 -5.43 -34.78
CA ASP A 798 -5.81 -6.57 -35.62
C ASP A 798 -4.66 -7.57 -35.75
N LEU A 799 -3.44 -7.08 -35.99
CA LEU A 799 -2.24 -7.91 -36.01
C LEU A 799 -2.06 -8.62 -34.67
N PHE A 800 -2.18 -7.88 -33.56
CA PHE A 800 -2.00 -8.45 -32.24
C PHE A 800 -3.06 -9.50 -31.91
N ARG A 801 -4.32 -9.28 -32.32
CA ARG A 801 -5.39 -10.29 -32.18
C ARG A 801 -5.05 -11.57 -32.93
N GLY A 802 -4.57 -11.46 -34.18
CA GLY A 802 -4.10 -12.60 -34.97
C GLY A 802 -2.96 -13.36 -34.28
N VAL A 803 -1.96 -12.62 -33.79
CA VAL A 803 -0.84 -13.18 -33.01
C VAL A 803 -1.35 -13.93 -31.76
N VAL A 804 -2.28 -13.35 -31.00
CA VAL A 804 -2.85 -14.01 -29.82
C VAL A 804 -3.53 -15.33 -30.21
N GLU A 805 -4.37 -15.37 -31.25
CA GLU A 805 -5.02 -16.62 -31.66
C GLU A 805 -4.01 -17.70 -32.08
N GLU A 806 -3.03 -17.31 -32.89
CA GLU A 806 -2.02 -18.25 -33.40
C GLU A 806 -1.11 -18.79 -32.29
N GLU A 807 -0.67 -17.92 -31.37
CA GLU A 807 0.13 -18.35 -30.22
C GLU A 807 -0.70 -19.17 -29.23
N MET A 808 -2.00 -18.91 -29.05
CA MET A 808 -2.88 -19.76 -28.24
C MET A 808 -3.02 -21.16 -28.84
N ALA A 809 -3.20 -21.28 -30.16
CA ALA A 809 -3.24 -22.57 -30.84
C ALA A 809 -1.89 -23.31 -30.75
N ARG A 810 -0.77 -22.57 -30.76
CA ARG A 810 0.56 -23.11 -30.51
C ARG A 810 0.71 -23.62 -29.08
N ILE A 811 0.32 -22.84 -28.08
CA ILE A 811 0.37 -23.22 -26.66
C ILE A 811 -0.44 -24.51 -26.45
N GLU A 812 -1.66 -24.61 -26.99
CA GLU A 812 -2.47 -25.84 -26.88
C GLU A 812 -1.74 -27.08 -27.43
N ARG A 813 -1.03 -26.94 -28.55
CA ARG A 813 -0.21 -28.03 -29.12
C ARG A 813 0.98 -28.38 -28.23
N GLU A 814 1.68 -27.39 -27.67
CA GLU A 814 2.87 -27.58 -26.85
C GLU A 814 2.54 -28.21 -25.48
N VAL A 815 1.49 -27.73 -24.81
CA VAL A 815 1.12 -28.22 -23.46
C VAL A 815 0.19 -29.42 -23.50
N GLY A 816 -0.48 -29.66 -24.64
CA GLY A 816 -1.47 -30.71 -24.84
C GLY A 816 -2.88 -30.31 -24.38
N LYS A 817 -3.89 -30.83 -25.10
CA LYS A 817 -5.32 -30.47 -24.92
C LYS A 817 -5.83 -30.59 -23.49
N GLU A 818 -5.42 -31.63 -22.77
CA GLU A 818 -5.91 -31.86 -21.41
C GLU A 818 -5.38 -30.80 -20.43
N ARG A 819 -4.06 -30.52 -20.46
CA ARG A 819 -3.44 -29.47 -19.64
C ARG A 819 -3.94 -28.09 -20.04
N PHE A 820 -4.15 -27.85 -21.32
CA PHE A 820 -4.70 -26.60 -21.81
C PHE A 820 -6.13 -26.36 -21.31
N ARG A 821 -6.99 -27.39 -21.32
CA ARG A 821 -8.37 -27.29 -20.82
C ARG A 821 -8.46 -27.11 -19.30
N LYS A 822 -7.56 -27.76 -18.55
CA LYS A 822 -7.51 -27.67 -17.08
C LYS A 822 -6.76 -26.43 -16.58
N GLY A 823 -5.83 -25.91 -17.38
CA GLY A 823 -5.07 -24.70 -17.09
C GLY A 823 -5.90 -23.46 -17.38
N MET A 824 -5.69 -22.40 -16.60
CA MET A 824 -6.40 -21.12 -16.72
C MET A 824 -6.00 -20.32 -17.98
N TYR A 825 -5.62 -20.97 -19.09
CA TYR A 825 -5.12 -20.34 -20.32
C TYR A 825 -6.14 -19.40 -20.95
N GLY A 826 -7.43 -19.75 -20.90
CA GLY A 826 -8.50 -18.87 -21.39
C GLY A 826 -8.59 -17.56 -20.60
N GLU A 827 -8.42 -17.63 -19.28
CA GLU A 827 -8.45 -16.44 -18.42
C GLU A 827 -7.16 -15.64 -18.52
N ALA A 828 -6.01 -16.31 -18.52
CA ALA A 828 -4.70 -15.69 -18.76
C ALA A 828 -4.66 -14.94 -20.09
N ARG A 829 -5.21 -15.52 -21.16
CA ARG A 829 -5.37 -14.86 -22.46
C ARG A 829 -6.16 -13.55 -22.33
N LYS A 830 -7.30 -13.55 -21.62
CA LYS A 830 -8.15 -12.36 -21.46
C LYS A 830 -7.39 -11.25 -20.72
N ILE A 831 -6.80 -11.58 -19.56
CA ILE A 831 -6.07 -10.62 -18.73
C ILE A 831 -4.87 -10.06 -19.51
N PHE A 832 -4.04 -10.92 -20.10
CA PHE A 832 -2.86 -10.49 -20.85
C PHE A 832 -3.22 -9.61 -22.06
N THR A 833 -4.25 -10.00 -22.82
CA THR A 833 -4.72 -9.22 -23.98
C THR A 833 -5.25 -7.85 -23.55
N ARG A 834 -6.04 -7.79 -22.47
CA ARG A 834 -6.54 -6.53 -21.90
C ARG A 834 -5.38 -5.63 -21.47
N GLN A 835 -4.40 -6.17 -20.75
CA GLN A 835 -3.23 -5.43 -20.29
C GLN A 835 -2.38 -4.87 -21.45
N CYS A 836 -2.21 -5.65 -22.53
CA CYS A 836 -1.48 -5.18 -23.72
C CYS A 836 -2.24 -4.11 -24.52
N THR A 837 -3.57 -4.06 -24.43
CA THR A 837 -4.43 -3.17 -25.26
C THR A 837 -5.04 -2.01 -24.47
N ALA A 838 -4.75 -1.90 -23.17
CA ALA A 838 -5.27 -0.86 -22.30
C ALA A 838 -4.82 0.54 -22.75
N ARG A 839 -5.68 1.55 -22.59
CA ARG A 839 -5.36 2.94 -22.96
C ARG A 839 -4.26 3.53 -22.07
N SER A 840 -4.34 3.23 -20.77
CA SER A 840 -3.32 3.51 -19.78
C SER A 840 -2.56 2.23 -19.45
N LEU A 841 -1.26 2.33 -19.21
CA LEU A 841 -0.48 1.20 -18.74
C LEU A 841 -0.64 1.08 -17.22
N ASP A 842 -1.20 -0.04 -16.77
CA ASP A 842 -1.27 -0.35 -15.34
C ASP A 842 0.13 -0.59 -14.76
N ASP A 843 0.32 -0.23 -13.50
CA ASP A 843 1.64 -0.30 -12.87
C ASP A 843 2.16 -1.73 -12.77
N PHE A 844 1.31 -2.70 -12.44
CA PHE A 844 1.67 -4.11 -12.34
C PHE A 844 0.49 -4.99 -12.78
N MET A 845 0.77 -5.99 -13.61
CA MET A 845 -0.19 -7.02 -14.03
C MET A 845 -0.66 -7.86 -12.84
N THR A 846 0.21 -8.06 -11.85
CA THR A 846 -0.10 -8.85 -10.64
C THR A 846 -1.27 -8.26 -9.86
N LEU A 847 -1.49 -6.94 -9.85
CA LEU A 847 -2.62 -6.31 -9.16
C LEU A 847 -3.97 -6.75 -9.75
N ASP A 848 -4.07 -6.77 -11.08
CA ASP A 848 -5.27 -7.19 -11.80
C ASP A 848 -5.47 -8.72 -11.67
N ALA A 849 -4.39 -9.48 -11.86
CA ALA A 849 -4.41 -10.93 -11.73
C ALA A 849 -4.71 -11.40 -10.30
N TYR A 850 -4.27 -10.68 -9.27
CA TYR A 850 -4.46 -11.04 -7.87
C TYR A 850 -5.93 -11.13 -7.50
N ASN A 851 -6.78 -10.24 -8.02
CA ASN A 851 -8.23 -10.30 -7.83
C ASN A 851 -8.87 -11.60 -8.33
N SER A 852 -8.20 -12.33 -9.23
CA SER A 852 -8.69 -13.61 -9.77
C SER A 852 -8.32 -14.82 -8.91
N ILE A 853 -7.38 -14.67 -7.97
CA ILE A 853 -6.91 -15.74 -7.07
C ILE A 853 -7.26 -15.50 -5.59
N VAL A 854 -7.71 -14.29 -5.24
CA VAL A 854 -8.21 -13.98 -3.90
C VAL A 854 -9.60 -14.59 -3.72
N VAL A 855 -9.73 -15.44 -2.71
CA VAL A 855 -11.02 -16.05 -2.32
C VAL A 855 -11.24 -15.77 -0.84
N HIS A 856 -12.30 -15.02 -0.53
CA HIS A 856 -12.66 -14.72 0.84
C HIS A 856 -13.54 -15.82 1.47
N TYR A 857 -13.18 -16.20 2.69
CA TYR A 857 -13.93 -17.05 3.60
C TYR A 857 -14.23 -16.22 4.85
N PRO A 858 -15.15 -15.25 4.76
CA PRO A 858 -15.49 -14.42 5.91
C PRO A 858 -15.93 -15.33 7.05
N ARG A 859 -15.48 -15.01 8.28
CA ARG A 859 -16.09 -15.52 9.51
C ARG A 859 -17.59 -15.31 9.36
N ASP A 860 -18.42 -16.31 9.63
CA ASP A 860 -19.88 -16.21 9.47
C ASP A 860 -20.41 -14.99 10.26
N ALA A 861 -20.43 -13.81 9.65
CA ALA A 861 -21.33 -12.73 9.99
C ALA A 861 -22.67 -13.27 9.51
N THR A 862 -23.33 -14.03 10.39
CA THR A 862 -24.68 -14.59 10.25
C THR A 862 -25.27 -14.21 8.89
N SER A 863 -24.98 -15.03 7.88
CA SER A 863 -25.64 -14.87 6.60
C SER A 863 -27.14 -14.84 6.94
N PRO A 864 -27.93 -13.86 6.48
CA PRO A 864 -29.35 -14.09 6.36
C PRO A 864 -29.50 -15.12 5.24
N LYS A 865 -29.29 -16.41 5.55
CA LYS A 865 -29.57 -17.54 4.68
C LYS A 865 -30.99 -18.01 4.98
N LEU A 866 -31.95 -17.23 4.49
CA LEU A 866 -32.98 -17.58 3.48
C LEU A 866 -34.07 -16.51 3.50
#